data_AF-A0A1F9TFN2-F1
#
_entry.id   AF-A0A1F9TFN2-F1
#
_cell.length_a   1.000
_cell.length_b   1.000
_cell.length_c   1.000
_cell.angle_alpha   90.00
_cell.angle_beta   90.00
_cell.angle_gamma   90.00
#
_symmetry.space_group_name_H-M   'P 1'
#
loop_
_entity.id
_entity.type
_entity.pdbx_description
1 polymer ?
#
loop_
_entity_poly.entity_id
_entity_poly.type
_entity_poly.pdbx_seq_one_letter_code
_entity_poly.pdbx_strand_id
1 'polypeptide(L)'
;MDLSAKFSGPRLLFHSAAFLGSFLLFQLELMAGAKVLPLFGGSYYVWTVCLLFYQAALVAGYAYAQQLSERLPARPLLIIHLAFLLAAALLAGGDFPRQALAAPVPDLLWRLALFIGLPFIALSAGTTLCHRLLADTEGGSAFGVFGWSNAGSLAGMFSYAMLVEPRLALGEAARLWSGLYLLYFFLYLAALRLLPFGGQAPRPPEQTDEKPRWGLWLALPAATSALLAAVTSYQGSATASMPLTWMIPLAAYLLSYALLFSGREFSLTALRVLLFGLLGALMIALWRLQSPVSTVLVALLNWALFFVCVALHRELYLARPVHNRLAPRYYLAMGLGGVLGTALVTPAGALRFGYGFADLYIAAAALVAAMSYSAGRARGFGGRASLASLALLGGIIWGGARLSGETTVFALRNFYGMYRVEEDKGAGLRRFVHGATVHGIQRTAAGTEDQGTTYYAAGSPINEVLTHFPARRVGAVGLGVGVSCADARPGTEWTFYELDPDVELIARQYFTFLARCKAKVNVITGDARVNLQKEPPGRFDLLYLDAFTGGSVPLHLVTTEALALYRSRLAPGGLMVFHVSANFVDIVPVLDLSAAAAGMKTLYKSVSYDPNDPARLGSEWLVATDNPAHLARLVKDGWAPPAPRPGWRAWTDDYRNLPKALKW
;
A
#
# COMPACT_ATOMS: atom_id res chain seq x y z
N MET A 1 -17.00 12.39 -38.78
CA MET A 1 -16.28 12.81 -37.55
C MET A 1 -14.80 12.61 -37.85
N ASP A 2 -14.08 13.69 -38.15
CA ASP A 2 -12.75 13.64 -38.78
C ASP A 2 -11.65 13.32 -37.74
N LEU A 3 -10.99 12.17 -37.88
CA LEU A 3 -9.92 11.73 -36.97
C LEU A 3 -8.66 12.59 -37.12
N SER A 4 -8.48 13.26 -38.26
CA SER A 4 -7.32 14.11 -38.56
C SER A 4 -7.26 15.37 -37.68
N ALA A 5 -8.41 15.93 -37.30
CA ALA A 5 -8.51 17.10 -36.42
C ALA A 5 -8.20 16.79 -34.94
N LYS A 6 -8.14 15.51 -34.53
CA LYS A 6 -7.87 15.11 -33.14
C LYS A 6 -6.38 15.00 -32.80
N PHE A 7 -5.51 14.84 -33.80
CA PHE A 7 -4.07 14.64 -33.62
C PHE A 7 -3.26 15.64 -34.45
N SER A 8 -3.35 16.92 -34.08
CA SER A 8 -2.33 17.89 -34.50
C SER A 8 -0.96 17.45 -33.94
N GLY A 9 0.13 17.81 -34.63
CA GLY A 9 1.50 17.57 -34.15
C GLY A 9 1.73 18.02 -32.70
N PRO A 10 1.31 19.24 -32.29
CA PRO A 10 1.40 19.69 -30.90
C PRO A 10 0.62 18.82 -29.90
N ARG A 11 -0.62 18.41 -30.22
CA ARG A 11 -1.43 17.56 -29.34
C ARG A 11 -0.79 16.22 -29.11
N LEU A 12 -0.36 15.55 -30.18
CA LEU A 12 0.29 14.25 -30.07
C LEU A 12 1.52 14.35 -29.18
N LEU A 13 2.37 15.35 -29.41
CA LEU A 13 3.60 15.54 -28.66
C LEU A 13 3.35 15.77 -27.17
N PHE A 14 2.47 16.70 -26.79
CA PHE A 14 2.22 17.03 -25.38
C PHE A 14 1.36 15.99 -24.66
N HIS A 15 0.44 15.30 -25.35
CA HIS A 15 -0.25 14.15 -24.77
C HIS A 15 0.70 12.98 -24.53
N SER A 16 1.60 12.67 -25.47
CA SER A 16 2.63 11.65 -25.30
C SER A 16 3.61 12.00 -24.18
N ALA A 17 4.04 13.26 -24.08
CA ALA A 17 4.90 13.72 -22.99
C ALA A 17 4.19 13.59 -21.64
N ALA A 18 2.95 14.07 -21.50
CA ALA A 18 2.20 13.95 -20.24
C ALA A 18 1.93 12.49 -19.86
N PHE A 19 1.56 11.64 -20.82
CA PHE A 19 1.40 10.20 -20.59
C PHE A 19 2.70 9.55 -20.11
N LEU A 20 3.81 9.76 -20.84
CA LEU A 20 5.09 9.15 -20.53
C LEU A 20 5.67 9.68 -19.21
N GLY A 21 5.53 10.97 -18.93
CA GLY A 21 5.98 11.57 -17.67
C GLY A 21 5.29 10.97 -16.45
N SER A 22 3.96 10.83 -16.51
CA SER A 22 3.19 10.20 -15.43
C SER A 22 3.38 8.68 -15.35
N PHE A 23 3.60 8.01 -16.49
CA PHE A 23 4.01 6.60 -16.55
C PHE A 23 5.33 6.38 -15.80
N LEU A 24 6.35 7.19 -16.10
CA LEU A 24 7.67 7.14 -15.46
C LEU A 24 7.57 7.44 -13.97
N LEU A 25 6.80 8.47 -13.59
CA LEU A 25 6.60 8.86 -12.20
C LEU A 25 6.06 7.68 -11.37
N PHE A 26 5.02 6.99 -11.85
CA PHE A 26 4.45 5.84 -11.15
C PHE A 26 5.39 4.63 -11.07
N GLN A 27 6.16 4.35 -12.13
CA GLN A 27 7.17 3.29 -12.06
C GLN A 27 8.26 3.60 -11.04
N LEU A 28 8.67 4.88 -10.96
CA LEU A 28 9.68 5.33 -10.00
C LEU A 28 9.22 5.12 -8.55
N GLU A 29 7.94 5.40 -8.24
CA GLU A 29 7.35 5.12 -6.91
C GLU A 29 7.44 3.64 -6.52
N LEU A 30 7.11 2.76 -7.47
CA LEU A 30 7.11 1.31 -7.24
C LEU A 30 8.52 0.74 -7.08
N MET A 31 9.47 1.23 -7.88
CA MET A 31 10.87 0.87 -7.76
C MET A 31 11.49 1.37 -6.45
N ALA A 32 11.19 2.62 -6.06
CA ALA A 32 11.62 3.17 -4.78
C ALA A 32 11.05 2.36 -3.61
N GLY A 33 9.77 2.00 -3.66
CA GLY A 33 9.14 1.12 -2.68
C GLY A 33 9.82 -0.26 -2.58
N ALA A 34 10.24 -0.84 -3.72
CA ALA A 34 10.99 -2.08 -3.73
C ALA A 34 12.37 -1.97 -3.05
N LYS A 35 13.09 -0.86 -3.22
CA LYS A 35 14.37 -0.60 -2.51
C LYS A 35 14.19 -0.28 -1.03
N VAL A 36 13.10 0.37 -0.64
CA VAL A 36 12.80 0.72 0.76
C VAL A 36 12.41 -0.51 1.58
N LEU A 37 11.70 -1.46 0.98
CA LEU A 37 11.08 -2.60 1.67
C LEU A 37 12.04 -3.43 2.54
N PRO A 38 13.25 -3.84 2.10
CA PRO A 38 14.16 -4.63 2.93
C PRO A 38 14.76 -3.86 4.11
N LEU A 39 14.73 -2.53 4.08
CA LEU A 39 15.36 -1.66 5.08
C LEU A 39 14.37 -1.16 6.14
N PHE A 40 13.14 -0.87 5.74
CA PHE A 40 12.10 -0.29 6.61
C PHE A 40 10.92 -1.24 6.86
N GLY A 41 10.83 -2.36 6.14
CA GLY A 41 9.73 -3.32 6.23
C GLY A 41 8.49 -2.90 5.41
N GLY A 42 7.47 -3.77 5.40
CA GLY A 42 6.26 -3.64 4.57
C GLY A 42 5.02 -3.11 5.30
N SER A 43 5.20 -2.38 6.40
CA SER A 43 4.07 -1.89 7.20
C SER A 43 3.22 -0.87 6.42
N TYR A 44 1.94 -0.79 6.77
CA TYR A 44 1.00 0.20 6.21
C TYR A 44 1.49 1.65 6.39
N TYR A 45 2.21 1.93 7.49
CA TYR A 45 2.71 3.26 7.75
C TYR A 45 3.94 3.61 6.89
N VAL A 46 4.87 2.68 6.63
CA VAL A 46 5.97 2.93 5.68
C VAL A 46 5.39 3.34 4.32
N TRP A 47 4.37 2.62 3.85
CA TRP A 47 3.62 3.00 2.65
C TRP A 47 2.99 4.39 2.76
N THR A 48 2.37 4.72 3.90
CA THR A 48 1.77 6.03 4.16
C THR A 48 2.79 7.17 4.09
N VAL A 49 3.98 6.98 4.68
CA VAL A 49 5.07 7.98 4.66
C VAL A 49 5.58 8.17 3.24
N CYS A 50 5.78 7.09 2.50
CA CYS A 50 6.12 7.15 1.08
C CYS A 50 5.04 7.90 0.28
N LEU A 51 3.77 7.60 0.50
CA LEU A 51 2.65 8.29 -0.15
C LEU A 51 2.65 9.79 0.17
N LEU A 52 2.84 10.17 1.44
CA LEU A 52 2.93 11.57 1.84
C LEU A 52 4.09 12.27 1.14
N PHE A 53 5.26 11.62 1.05
CA PHE A 53 6.40 12.14 0.29
C PHE A 53 6.07 12.32 -1.19
N TYR A 54 5.50 11.30 -1.85
CA TYR A 54 5.14 11.37 -3.27
C TYR A 54 4.13 12.49 -3.53
N GLN A 55 3.12 12.64 -2.68
CA GLN A 55 2.14 13.71 -2.81
C GLN A 55 2.75 15.10 -2.57
N ALA A 56 3.64 15.24 -1.58
CA ALA A 56 4.35 16.50 -1.33
C ALA A 56 5.28 16.88 -2.50
N ALA A 57 6.04 15.91 -3.03
CA ALA A 57 6.90 16.10 -4.19
C ALA A 57 6.09 16.41 -5.47
N LEU A 58 4.92 15.79 -5.64
CA LEU A 58 3.97 16.10 -6.70
C LEU A 58 3.51 17.56 -6.64
N VAL A 59 3.09 18.01 -5.44
CA VAL A 59 2.69 19.40 -5.19
C VAL A 59 3.86 20.36 -5.44
N ALA A 60 5.07 20.00 -5.05
CA ALA A 60 6.27 20.80 -5.34
C ALA A 60 6.51 20.93 -6.86
N GLY A 61 6.32 19.85 -7.63
CA GLY A 61 6.38 19.87 -9.09
C GLY A 61 5.29 20.77 -9.72
N TYR A 62 4.07 20.72 -9.20
CA TYR A 62 2.99 21.63 -9.63
C TYR A 62 3.28 23.09 -9.28
N ALA A 63 3.84 23.36 -8.10
CA ALA A 63 4.24 24.70 -7.69
C ALA A 63 5.35 25.25 -8.59
N TYR A 64 6.37 24.43 -8.89
CA TYR A 64 7.41 24.75 -9.88
C TYR A 64 6.81 25.07 -11.26
N ALA A 65 5.93 24.20 -11.76
CA ALA A 65 5.28 24.39 -13.06
C ALA A 65 4.41 25.65 -13.09
N GLN A 66 3.68 25.95 -12.01
CA GLN A 66 2.89 27.17 -11.88
C GLN A 66 3.80 28.41 -11.95
N GLN A 67 4.85 28.46 -11.14
CA GLN A 67 5.74 29.63 -11.07
C GLN A 67 6.38 29.93 -12.44
N LEU A 68 6.82 28.90 -13.17
CA LEU A 68 7.35 29.10 -14.52
C LEU A 68 6.25 29.53 -15.51
N SER A 69 5.09 28.88 -15.47
CA SER A 69 3.98 29.14 -16.38
C SER A 69 3.40 30.55 -16.26
N GLU A 70 3.44 31.14 -15.06
CA GLU A 70 2.96 32.50 -14.79
C GLU A 70 3.99 33.58 -15.14
N ARG A 71 5.29 33.26 -15.10
CA ARG A 71 6.37 34.26 -15.22
C ARG A 71 7.08 34.25 -16.56
N LEU A 72 7.09 33.13 -17.27
CA LEU A 72 7.93 32.94 -18.45
C LEU A 72 7.11 32.62 -19.70
N PRO A 73 7.57 33.07 -20.88
CA PRO A 73 7.06 32.58 -22.15
C PRO A 73 7.52 31.14 -22.42
N ALA A 74 6.89 30.48 -23.39
CA ALA A 74 7.03 29.05 -23.65
C ALA A 74 8.50 28.59 -23.90
N ARG A 75 9.29 29.37 -24.66
CA ARG A 75 10.68 29.00 -25.00
C ARG A 75 11.62 28.97 -23.79
N PRO A 76 11.78 30.05 -23.00
CA PRO A 76 12.57 30.01 -21.77
C PRO A 76 12.09 28.95 -20.77
N LEU A 77 10.77 28.78 -20.64
CA LEU A 77 10.18 27.73 -19.81
C LEU A 77 10.66 26.34 -20.22
N LEU A 78 10.65 26.02 -21.51
CA LEU A 78 11.12 24.74 -22.04
C LEU A 78 12.63 24.55 -21.82
N ILE A 79 13.45 25.58 -22.03
CA ILE A 79 14.91 25.50 -21.82
C ILE A 79 15.22 25.22 -20.35
N ILE A 80 14.59 25.94 -19.43
CA ILE A 80 14.77 25.73 -17.98
C ILE A 80 14.32 24.33 -17.59
N HIS A 81 13.18 23.87 -18.10
CA HIS A 81 12.70 22.53 -17.79
C HIS A 81 13.59 21.43 -18.36
N LEU A 82 14.10 21.57 -19.59
CA LEU A 82 15.10 20.65 -20.16
C LEU A 82 16.38 20.63 -19.34
N ALA A 83 16.88 21.79 -18.90
CA ALA A 83 18.04 21.86 -18.01
C ALA A 83 17.77 21.15 -16.67
N PHE A 84 16.56 21.30 -16.13
CA PHE A 84 16.17 20.61 -14.89
C PHE A 84 16.07 19.09 -15.09
N LEU A 85 15.50 18.61 -16.20
CA LEU A 85 15.47 17.18 -16.52
C LEU A 85 16.88 16.60 -16.67
N LEU A 86 17.78 17.32 -17.34
CA LEU A 86 19.18 16.90 -17.47
C LEU A 86 19.86 16.86 -16.10
N ALA A 87 19.70 17.90 -15.28
CA ALA A 87 20.26 17.93 -13.93
C ALA A 87 19.71 16.80 -13.05
N ALA A 88 18.41 16.52 -13.11
CA ALA A 88 17.79 15.43 -12.38
C ALA A 88 18.35 14.05 -12.81
N ALA A 89 18.60 13.84 -14.10
CA ALA A 89 19.22 12.61 -14.60
C ALA A 89 20.69 12.46 -14.16
N LEU A 90 21.46 13.56 -14.13
CA LEU A 90 22.87 13.55 -13.74
C LEU A 90 23.07 13.41 -12.23
N LEU A 91 22.14 13.94 -11.43
CA LEU A 91 22.22 13.96 -9.97
C LEU A 91 21.48 12.80 -9.31
N ALA A 92 20.66 12.05 -10.04
CA ALA A 92 20.01 10.84 -9.51
C ALA A 92 21.08 9.77 -9.20
N GLY A 93 21.26 9.46 -7.92
CA GLY A 93 22.15 8.40 -7.47
C GLY A 93 21.56 7.02 -7.77
N GLY A 94 22.41 6.06 -8.17
CA GLY A 94 21.98 4.68 -8.43
C GLY A 94 21.68 3.88 -7.15
N ASP A 95 22.32 4.24 -6.03
CA ASP A 95 22.19 3.55 -4.75
C ASP A 95 21.28 4.29 -3.78
N PHE A 96 20.52 3.52 -2.99
CA PHE A 96 19.69 4.09 -1.94
C PHE A 96 20.59 4.66 -0.82
N PRO A 97 20.41 5.93 -0.39
CA PRO A 97 21.28 6.57 0.60
C PRO A 97 21.33 5.81 1.93
N ARG A 98 22.48 5.88 2.62
CA ARG A 98 22.69 5.26 3.93
C ARG A 98 21.99 6.00 5.08
N GLN A 99 21.83 5.28 6.19
CA GLN A 99 21.93 5.77 7.58
C GLN A 99 22.11 7.27 7.82
N ALA A 100 21.09 8.13 7.89
CA ALA A 100 21.34 9.56 8.18
C ALA A 100 20.73 10.04 9.51
N LEU A 101 19.50 9.63 9.81
CA LEU A 101 18.76 10.09 10.99
C LEU A 101 18.37 8.91 11.89
N ALA A 102 18.28 9.15 13.20
CA ALA A 102 17.95 8.11 14.18
C ALA A 102 16.46 7.72 14.15
N ALA A 103 15.58 8.70 13.93
CA ALA A 103 14.14 8.47 13.87
C ALA A 103 13.72 7.92 12.49
N PRO A 104 12.95 6.82 12.41
CA PRO A 104 12.65 6.14 11.13
C PRO A 104 11.93 7.01 10.10
N VAL A 105 10.96 7.84 10.53
CA VAL A 105 10.15 8.65 9.61
C VAL A 105 10.95 9.79 8.99
N PRO A 106 11.63 10.66 9.78
CA PRO A 106 12.52 11.66 9.19
C PRO A 106 13.62 11.04 8.31
N ASP A 107 14.19 9.91 8.72
CA ASP A 107 15.23 9.21 7.93
C ASP A 107 14.71 8.76 6.57
N LEU A 108 13.54 8.10 6.53
CA LEU A 108 12.91 7.67 5.28
C LEU A 108 12.61 8.84 4.35
N LEU A 109 12.00 9.91 4.87
CA LEU A 109 11.69 11.12 4.09
C LEU A 109 12.96 11.77 3.52
N TRP A 110 14.01 11.87 4.33
CA TRP A 110 15.28 12.45 3.92
C TRP A 110 15.94 11.64 2.80
N ARG A 111 15.99 10.32 2.95
CA ARG A 111 16.59 9.44 1.93
C ARG A 111 15.79 9.41 0.65
N LEU A 112 14.46 9.41 0.71
CA LEU A 112 13.62 9.53 -0.49
C LEU A 112 13.84 10.86 -1.22
N ALA A 113 13.98 11.97 -0.48
CA ALA A 113 14.28 13.27 -1.05
C ALA A 113 15.60 13.28 -1.83
N LEU A 114 16.65 12.63 -1.30
CA LEU A 114 17.94 12.49 -1.97
C LEU A 114 17.91 11.48 -3.13
N PHE A 115 17.19 10.38 -2.98
CA PHE A 115 17.20 9.28 -3.94
C PHE A 115 16.39 9.60 -5.20
N ILE A 116 15.14 10.06 -5.02
CA ILE A 116 14.22 10.28 -6.15
C ILE A 116 13.62 11.69 -6.21
N GLY A 117 13.89 12.56 -5.22
CA GLY A 117 13.22 13.87 -5.13
C GLY A 117 13.34 14.73 -6.40
N LEU A 118 14.54 14.87 -6.95
CA LEU A 118 14.77 15.66 -8.18
C LEU A 118 14.03 15.11 -9.40
N PRO A 119 14.24 13.85 -9.83
CA PRO A 119 13.51 13.30 -10.99
C PRO A 119 12.00 13.27 -10.75
N PHE A 120 11.55 13.02 -9.51
CA PHE A 120 10.13 13.02 -9.16
C PHE A 120 9.48 14.39 -9.34
N ILE A 121 10.08 15.44 -8.80
CA ILE A 121 9.58 16.83 -8.94
C ILE A 121 9.57 17.25 -10.42
N ALA A 122 10.63 16.89 -11.17
CA ALA A 122 10.72 17.21 -12.59
C ALA A 122 9.62 16.53 -13.42
N LEU A 123 9.35 15.23 -13.18
CA LEU A 123 8.28 14.51 -13.86
C LEU A 123 6.89 15.03 -13.45
N SER A 124 6.71 15.36 -12.17
CA SER A 124 5.45 15.90 -11.62
C SER A 124 5.03 17.22 -12.27
N ALA A 125 6.00 18.04 -12.67
CA ALA A 125 5.74 19.29 -13.37
C ALA A 125 5.12 19.09 -14.77
N GLY A 126 5.33 17.91 -15.37
CA GLY A 126 5.10 17.65 -16.79
C GLY A 126 3.67 17.92 -17.25
N THR A 127 2.67 17.49 -16.47
CA THR A 127 1.24 17.65 -16.82
C THR A 127 0.82 19.11 -16.91
N THR A 128 1.19 19.92 -15.92
CA THR A 128 0.87 21.36 -15.89
C THR A 128 1.62 22.12 -17.00
N LEU A 129 2.89 21.78 -17.24
CA LEU A 129 3.67 22.38 -18.31
C LEU A 129 3.13 22.00 -19.70
N CYS A 130 2.79 20.72 -19.93
CA CYS A 130 2.18 20.26 -21.18
C CYS A 130 0.84 20.95 -21.44
N HIS A 131 -0.01 21.12 -20.42
CA HIS A 131 -1.24 21.90 -20.55
C HIS A 131 -0.92 23.32 -21.01
N ARG A 132 -0.05 24.02 -20.28
CA ARG A 132 0.32 25.41 -20.55
C ARG A 132 0.85 25.61 -21.96
N LEU A 133 1.75 24.74 -22.40
CA LEU A 133 2.40 24.81 -23.71
C LEU A 133 1.45 24.45 -24.85
N LEU A 134 0.59 23.44 -24.67
CA LEU A 134 -0.42 23.08 -25.67
C LEU A 134 -1.45 24.20 -25.85
N ALA A 135 -1.89 24.81 -24.75
CA ALA A 135 -2.79 25.96 -24.75
C ALA A 135 -2.21 27.16 -25.53
N ASP A 136 -0.89 27.42 -25.40
CA ASP A 136 -0.20 28.47 -26.18
C ASP A 136 -0.16 28.16 -27.68
N THR A 137 -0.02 26.89 -28.06
CA THR A 137 0.10 26.50 -29.47
C THR A 137 -1.22 26.45 -30.22
N GLU A 138 -2.34 26.12 -29.56
CA GLU A 138 -3.62 25.87 -30.23
C GLU A 138 -4.75 26.84 -29.86
N GLY A 139 -4.54 27.73 -28.87
CA GLY A 139 -5.52 28.76 -28.52
C GLY A 139 -6.82 28.26 -27.88
N GLY A 140 -6.80 27.10 -27.21
CA GLY A 140 -7.99 26.49 -26.60
C GLY A 140 -7.72 25.78 -25.27
N SER A 141 -8.75 25.17 -24.68
CA SER A 141 -8.63 24.42 -23.42
C SER A 141 -7.81 23.14 -23.61
N ALA A 142 -6.74 22.98 -22.84
CA ALA A 142 -5.83 21.83 -22.89
C ALA A 142 -6.02 20.84 -21.72
N PHE A 143 -7.20 20.84 -21.07
CA PHE A 143 -7.48 19.92 -19.94
C PHE A 143 -7.41 18.43 -20.31
N GLY A 144 -7.49 18.09 -21.61
CA GLY A 144 -7.23 16.74 -22.14
C GLY A 144 -5.89 16.13 -21.72
N VAL A 145 -4.88 16.98 -21.53
CA VAL A 145 -3.54 16.58 -21.05
C VAL A 145 -3.61 15.88 -19.70
N PHE A 146 -4.49 16.33 -18.81
CA PHE A 146 -4.67 15.70 -17.50
C PHE A 146 -5.28 14.31 -17.60
N GLY A 147 -6.20 14.09 -18.56
CA GLY A 147 -6.74 12.76 -18.84
C GLY A 147 -5.65 11.77 -19.31
N TRP A 148 -4.79 12.21 -20.22
CA TRP A 148 -3.65 11.40 -20.71
C TRP A 148 -2.58 11.14 -19.65
N SER A 149 -2.30 12.13 -18.79
CA SER A 149 -1.42 11.97 -17.64
C SER A 149 -1.93 10.87 -16.69
N ASN A 150 -3.21 10.89 -16.31
CA ASN A 150 -3.81 9.84 -15.45
C ASN A 150 -3.86 8.46 -16.15
N ALA A 151 -4.07 8.42 -17.47
CA ALA A 151 -3.94 7.18 -18.24
C ALA A 151 -2.50 6.64 -18.22
N GLY A 152 -1.50 7.54 -18.29
CA GLY A 152 -0.09 7.21 -18.14
C GLY A 152 0.24 6.64 -16.77
N SER A 153 -0.29 7.25 -15.70
CA SER A 153 -0.20 6.75 -14.33
C SER A 153 -0.72 5.32 -14.18
N LEU A 154 -1.93 5.05 -14.69
CA LEU A 154 -2.52 3.70 -14.70
C LEU A 154 -1.64 2.71 -15.46
N ALA A 155 -1.20 3.08 -16.67
CA ALA A 155 -0.35 2.23 -17.48
C ALA A 155 1.00 1.95 -16.81
N GLY A 156 1.63 2.95 -16.18
CA GLY A 156 2.89 2.82 -15.45
C GLY A 156 2.75 1.85 -14.28
N MET A 157 1.70 2.02 -13.48
CA MET A 157 1.41 1.17 -12.33
C MET A 157 1.18 -0.30 -12.72
N PHE A 158 0.29 -0.57 -13.67
CA PHE A 158 -0.02 -1.95 -14.09
C PHE A 158 1.11 -2.59 -14.89
N SER A 159 1.78 -1.83 -15.78
CA SER A 159 2.92 -2.37 -16.53
C SER A 159 4.06 -2.76 -15.61
N TYR A 160 4.33 -1.99 -14.55
CA TYR A 160 5.36 -2.37 -13.60
C TYR A 160 5.01 -3.69 -12.92
N ALA A 161 3.81 -3.78 -12.33
CA ALA A 161 3.41 -4.94 -11.53
C ALA A 161 3.21 -6.23 -12.36
N MET A 162 2.71 -6.10 -13.60
CA MET A 162 2.36 -7.25 -14.45
C MET A 162 3.45 -7.62 -15.45
N LEU A 163 4.27 -6.65 -15.88
CA LEU A 163 5.24 -6.83 -16.96
C LEU A 163 6.68 -6.74 -16.48
N VAL A 164 7.04 -5.64 -15.80
CA VAL A 164 8.43 -5.32 -15.41
C VAL A 164 8.87 -6.19 -14.24
N GLU A 165 8.23 -6.06 -13.07
CA GLU A 165 8.62 -6.73 -11.84
C GLU A 165 8.70 -8.26 -12.00
N PRO A 166 7.73 -8.95 -12.65
CA PRO A 166 7.79 -10.41 -12.82
C PRO A 166 8.93 -10.93 -13.70
N ARG A 167 9.53 -10.07 -14.54
CA ARG A 167 10.47 -10.47 -15.62
C ARG A 167 11.86 -9.90 -15.45
N LEU A 168 11.99 -8.72 -14.84
CA LEU A 168 13.23 -7.97 -14.77
C LEU A 168 13.67 -7.83 -13.32
N ALA A 169 14.98 -7.96 -13.09
CA ALA A 169 15.56 -7.55 -11.83
C ALA A 169 15.47 -6.02 -11.69
N LEU A 170 15.50 -5.52 -10.45
CA LEU A 170 15.32 -4.08 -10.18
C LEU A 170 16.35 -3.19 -10.90
N GLY A 171 17.59 -3.67 -11.07
CA GLY A 171 18.61 -2.97 -11.84
C GLY A 171 18.33 -2.93 -13.36
N GLU A 172 17.69 -3.96 -13.91
CA GLU A 172 17.24 -3.98 -15.32
C GLU A 172 16.04 -3.06 -15.53
N ALA A 173 15.08 -3.08 -14.60
CA ALA A 173 13.96 -2.16 -14.56
C ALA A 173 14.44 -0.71 -14.52
N ALA A 174 15.47 -0.40 -13.73
CA ALA A 174 16.08 0.92 -13.67
C ALA A 174 16.70 1.36 -15.00
N ARG A 175 17.41 0.48 -15.70
CA ARG A 175 17.97 0.80 -17.03
C ARG A 175 16.87 1.06 -18.06
N LEU A 176 15.81 0.25 -18.07
CA LEU A 176 14.64 0.46 -18.93
C LEU A 176 13.99 1.82 -18.63
N TRP A 177 13.80 2.13 -17.35
CA TRP A 177 13.25 3.40 -16.90
C TRP A 177 14.12 4.59 -17.36
N SER A 178 15.44 4.51 -17.22
CA SER A 178 16.37 5.55 -17.70
C SER A 178 16.28 5.75 -19.21
N GLY A 179 16.13 4.69 -20.00
CA GLY A 179 15.92 4.79 -21.44
C GLY A 179 14.63 5.52 -21.81
N LEU A 180 13.54 5.21 -21.09
CA LEU A 180 12.25 5.90 -21.26
C LEU A 180 12.30 7.36 -20.76
N TYR A 181 13.09 7.65 -19.73
CA TYR A 181 13.35 9.02 -19.28
C TYR A 181 14.07 9.86 -20.35
N LEU A 182 15.04 9.27 -21.07
CA LEU A 182 15.67 9.94 -22.21
C LEU A 182 14.65 10.22 -23.33
N LEU A 183 13.77 9.27 -23.63
CA LEU A 183 12.67 9.51 -24.58
C LEU A 183 11.79 10.68 -24.13
N TYR A 184 11.43 10.75 -22.85
CA TYR A 184 10.68 11.87 -22.28
C TYR A 184 11.41 13.22 -22.46
N PHE A 185 12.72 13.27 -22.18
CA PHE A 185 13.56 14.44 -22.46
C PHE A 185 13.51 14.85 -23.93
N PHE A 186 13.63 13.88 -24.85
CA PHE A 186 13.58 14.15 -26.29
C PHE A 186 12.22 14.66 -26.78
N LEU A 187 11.10 14.31 -26.13
CA LEU A 187 9.79 14.89 -26.45
C LEU A 187 9.75 16.39 -26.16
N TYR A 188 10.32 16.83 -25.03
CA TYR A 188 10.44 18.26 -24.70
C TYR A 188 11.44 18.98 -25.62
N LEU A 189 12.53 18.31 -26.00
CA LEU A 189 13.48 18.87 -26.96
C LEU A 189 12.85 19.02 -28.35
N ALA A 190 12.08 18.03 -28.80
CA ALA A 190 11.31 18.11 -30.03
C ALA A 190 10.31 19.26 -29.98
N ALA A 191 9.62 19.46 -28.85
CA ALA A 191 8.70 20.59 -28.67
C ALA A 191 9.43 21.92 -28.87
N LEU A 192 10.58 22.10 -28.22
CA LEU A 192 11.40 23.31 -28.32
C LEU A 192 11.87 23.60 -29.76
N ARG A 193 12.17 22.56 -30.53
CA ARG A 193 12.74 22.67 -31.89
C ARG A 193 11.68 22.81 -32.98
N LEU A 194 10.56 22.10 -32.85
CA LEU A 194 9.59 21.91 -33.94
C LEU A 194 8.36 22.80 -33.82
N LEU A 195 8.02 23.28 -32.61
CA LEU A 195 6.80 24.05 -32.41
C LEU A 195 7.05 25.57 -32.54
N PRO A 196 6.17 26.28 -33.27
CA PRO A 196 6.26 27.72 -33.42
C PRO A 196 5.74 28.41 -32.16
N PHE A 197 6.58 28.50 -31.13
CA PHE A 197 6.31 29.38 -30.01
C PHE A 197 6.57 30.83 -30.45
N GLY A 198 5.51 31.52 -30.87
CA GLY A 198 5.58 32.92 -31.23
C GLY A 198 6.14 33.75 -30.07
N GLY A 199 7.09 34.65 -30.36
CA GLY A 199 7.73 35.53 -29.38
C GLY A 199 6.80 36.61 -28.79
N GLN A 200 5.48 36.43 -28.84
CA GLN A 200 4.57 37.33 -28.18
C GLN A 200 4.78 37.19 -26.67
N ALA A 201 5.22 38.28 -26.05
CA ALA A 201 5.22 38.44 -24.61
C ALA A 201 3.84 38.04 -24.05
N PRO A 202 3.75 37.51 -22.81
CA PRO A 202 2.46 37.28 -22.19
C PRO A 202 1.63 38.56 -22.35
N ARG A 203 0.51 38.51 -23.10
CA ARG A 203 -0.38 39.67 -23.24
C ARG A 203 -0.65 40.23 -21.83
N PRO A 204 -0.63 41.55 -21.61
CA PRO A 204 -0.95 42.12 -20.31
C PRO A 204 -2.27 41.54 -19.78
N PRO A 205 -2.49 41.49 -18.46
CA PRO A 205 -3.69 40.91 -17.90
C PRO A 205 -4.93 41.60 -18.49
N GLU A 206 -5.62 40.95 -19.42
CA GLU A 206 -7.06 41.12 -19.50
C GLU A 206 -7.57 40.76 -18.11
N GLN A 207 -8.17 41.73 -17.43
CA GLN A 207 -8.83 41.50 -16.15
C GLN A 207 -9.86 40.40 -16.37
N THR A 208 -9.56 39.20 -15.89
CA THR A 208 -10.52 38.11 -15.91
C THR A 208 -11.46 38.32 -14.75
N ASP A 209 -12.73 38.62 -15.02
CA ASP A 209 -13.80 38.65 -14.00
C ASP A 209 -14.07 37.26 -13.38
N GLU A 210 -13.43 36.20 -13.90
CA GLU A 210 -13.54 34.85 -13.39
C GLU A 210 -12.91 34.72 -11.99
N LYS A 211 -13.77 34.67 -10.97
CA LYS A 211 -13.36 34.42 -9.58
C LYS A 211 -12.89 32.97 -9.40
N PRO A 212 -11.65 32.73 -8.91
CA PRO A 212 -11.16 31.38 -8.64
C PRO A 212 -12.06 30.64 -7.63
N ARG A 213 -12.33 29.36 -7.90
CA ARG A 213 -13.22 28.53 -7.07
C ARG A 213 -12.43 27.70 -6.06
N TRP A 214 -11.52 28.33 -5.31
CA TRP A 214 -10.57 27.67 -4.40
C TRP A 214 -11.20 26.64 -3.47
N GLY A 215 -12.38 26.95 -2.90
CA GLY A 215 -13.10 26.02 -2.02
C GLY A 215 -13.43 24.69 -2.70
N LEU A 216 -13.84 24.69 -3.98
CA LEU A 216 -14.10 23.46 -4.74
C LEU A 216 -12.80 22.78 -5.18
N TRP A 217 -11.81 23.57 -5.60
CA TRP A 217 -10.53 23.06 -6.08
C TRP A 217 -9.72 22.37 -4.97
N LEU A 218 -9.98 22.70 -3.70
CA LEU A 218 -9.38 22.05 -2.53
C LEU A 218 -10.28 20.95 -1.93
N ALA A 219 -11.57 21.24 -1.69
CA ALA A 219 -12.43 20.34 -0.93
C ALA A 219 -12.80 19.05 -1.68
N LEU A 220 -13.05 19.12 -3.00
CA LEU A 220 -13.45 17.92 -3.77
C LEU A 220 -12.28 16.92 -3.91
N PRO A 221 -11.04 17.33 -4.24
CA PRO A 221 -9.87 16.44 -4.21
C PRO A 221 -9.54 15.95 -2.80
N ALA A 222 -9.73 16.77 -1.76
CA ALA A 222 -9.52 16.35 -0.38
C ALA A 222 -10.47 15.22 0.02
N ALA A 223 -11.76 15.36 -0.27
CA ALA A 223 -12.75 14.33 0.03
C ALA A 223 -12.47 13.00 -0.71
N THR A 224 -12.17 13.06 -2.01
CA THR A 224 -11.89 11.85 -2.81
C THR A 224 -10.58 11.18 -2.41
N SER A 225 -9.55 11.96 -2.05
CA SER A 225 -8.26 11.41 -1.62
C SER A 225 -8.30 10.88 -0.18
N ALA A 226 -9.11 11.47 0.70
CA ALA A 226 -9.43 10.91 2.01
C ALA A 226 -10.15 9.56 1.87
N LEU A 227 -11.14 9.46 0.96
CA LEU A 227 -11.84 8.20 0.70
C LEU A 227 -10.91 7.14 0.11
N LEU A 228 -10.05 7.51 -0.85
CA LEU A 228 -9.02 6.61 -1.38
C LEU A 228 -8.12 6.09 -0.25
N ALA A 229 -7.60 6.97 0.60
CA ALA A 229 -6.74 6.58 1.72
C ALA A 229 -7.45 5.64 2.70
N ALA A 230 -8.72 5.92 3.04
CA ALA A 230 -9.50 5.10 3.96
C ALA A 230 -9.84 3.71 3.39
N VAL A 231 -10.25 3.63 2.12
CA VAL A 231 -10.51 2.34 1.44
C VAL A 231 -9.22 1.54 1.32
N THR A 232 -8.10 2.19 1.01
CA THR A 232 -6.79 1.54 0.93
C THR A 232 -6.34 1.01 2.29
N SER A 233 -6.52 1.79 3.36
CA SER A 233 -6.26 1.39 4.76
C SER A 233 -7.05 0.14 5.13
N TYR A 234 -8.36 0.17 4.91
CA TYR A 234 -9.24 -0.97 5.17
C TYR A 234 -8.79 -2.20 4.38
N GLN A 235 -8.58 -2.06 3.06
CA GLN A 235 -8.19 -3.18 2.21
C GLN A 235 -6.83 -3.75 2.59
N GLY A 236 -5.84 -2.91 2.92
CA GLY A 236 -4.53 -3.35 3.40
C GLY A 236 -4.61 -4.16 4.69
N SER A 237 -5.51 -3.78 5.61
CA SER A 237 -5.75 -4.50 6.86
C SER A 237 -6.58 -5.78 6.72
N ALA A 238 -7.51 -5.82 5.76
CA ALA A 238 -8.41 -6.94 5.52
C ALA A 238 -7.83 -8.01 4.60
N THR A 239 -6.88 -7.62 3.74
CA THR A 239 -6.21 -8.50 2.79
C THR A 239 -4.74 -8.67 3.18
N ALA A 240 -3.82 -8.26 2.30
CA ALA A 240 -2.40 -8.24 2.58
C ALA A 240 -1.81 -6.91 2.08
N SER A 241 -0.84 -6.37 2.82
CA SER A 241 -0.16 -5.12 2.49
C SER A 241 0.86 -5.37 1.37
N MET A 242 0.42 -5.37 0.12
CA MET A 242 1.27 -5.57 -1.06
C MET A 242 0.86 -4.64 -2.21
N PRO A 243 1.76 -4.34 -3.17
CA PRO A 243 1.47 -3.51 -4.32
C PRO A 243 0.11 -3.76 -4.99
N LEU A 244 -0.19 -5.03 -5.29
CA LEU A 244 -1.39 -5.39 -6.04
C LEU A 244 -2.71 -5.07 -5.32
N THR A 245 -2.73 -5.08 -3.99
CA THR A 245 -3.98 -4.83 -3.26
C THR A 245 -4.36 -3.36 -3.30
N TRP A 246 -3.44 -2.44 -3.00
CA TRP A 246 -3.73 -1.00 -3.05
C TRP A 246 -3.77 -0.42 -4.47
N MET A 247 -3.25 -1.13 -5.48
CA MET A 247 -3.39 -0.74 -6.89
C MET A 247 -4.84 -0.69 -7.36
N ILE A 248 -5.73 -1.53 -6.79
CA ILE A 248 -7.14 -1.58 -7.18
C ILE A 248 -7.89 -0.27 -6.84
N PRO A 249 -7.93 0.20 -5.58
CA PRO A 249 -8.60 1.45 -5.24
C PRO A 249 -7.93 2.66 -5.92
N LEU A 250 -6.60 2.64 -6.06
CA LEU A 250 -5.89 3.69 -6.78
C LEU A 250 -6.23 3.71 -8.27
N ALA A 251 -6.38 2.54 -8.91
CA ALA A 251 -6.80 2.45 -10.30
C ALA A 251 -8.21 3.00 -10.50
N ALA A 252 -9.15 2.66 -9.62
CA ALA A 252 -10.50 3.22 -9.64
C ALA A 252 -10.45 4.77 -9.54
N TYR A 253 -9.67 5.29 -8.59
CA TYR A 253 -9.47 6.72 -8.43
C TYR A 253 -8.89 7.39 -9.69
N LEU A 254 -7.77 6.89 -10.23
CA LEU A 254 -7.12 7.48 -11.41
C LEU A 254 -7.97 7.33 -12.68
N LEU A 255 -8.68 6.22 -12.84
CA LEU A 255 -9.56 5.98 -13.98
C LEU A 255 -10.68 7.02 -14.05
N SER A 256 -11.23 7.43 -12.91
CA SER A 256 -12.26 8.46 -12.89
C SER A 256 -11.75 9.81 -13.42
N TYR A 257 -10.51 10.20 -13.09
CA TYR A 257 -9.87 11.39 -13.68
C TYR A 257 -9.57 11.21 -15.16
N ALA A 258 -8.98 10.06 -15.54
CA ALA A 258 -8.64 9.76 -16.93
C ALA A 258 -9.87 9.84 -17.85
N LEU A 259 -11.00 9.30 -17.40
CA LEU A 259 -12.27 9.36 -18.13
C LEU A 259 -12.79 10.80 -18.22
N LEU A 260 -12.98 11.48 -17.08
CA LEU A 260 -13.66 12.78 -17.04
C LEU A 260 -12.86 13.92 -17.69
N PHE A 261 -11.52 13.87 -17.60
CA PHE A 261 -10.63 14.85 -18.23
C PHE A 261 -10.20 14.46 -19.64
N SER A 262 -10.68 13.36 -20.22
CA SER A 262 -10.35 12.94 -21.59
C SER A 262 -10.84 13.89 -22.69
N GLY A 263 -11.68 14.88 -22.35
CA GLY A 263 -12.34 15.77 -23.29
C GLY A 263 -13.54 15.16 -24.00
N ARG A 264 -13.97 13.96 -23.60
CA ARG A 264 -15.21 13.32 -24.07
C ARG A 264 -16.39 13.74 -23.21
N GLU A 265 -17.51 14.11 -23.83
CA GLU A 265 -18.77 14.31 -23.14
C GLU A 265 -19.44 12.96 -22.89
N PHE A 266 -19.47 12.53 -21.62
CA PHE A 266 -20.19 11.32 -21.24
C PHE A 266 -21.63 11.68 -20.87
N SER A 267 -22.60 10.99 -21.50
CA SER A 267 -23.98 11.01 -21.02
C SER A 267 -24.02 10.41 -19.62
N LEU A 268 -24.43 11.21 -18.63
CA LEU A 268 -24.59 10.77 -17.23
C LEU A 268 -25.50 9.54 -17.13
N THR A 269 -26.52 9.46 -17.97
CA THR A 269 -27.44 8.33 -18.00
C THR A 269 -26.74 7.06 -18.48
N ALA A 270 -25.98 7.13 -19.57
CA ALA A 270 -25.22 5.98 -20.07
C ALA A 270 -24.16 5.51 -19.07
N LEU A 271 -23.47 6.45 -18.42
CA LEU A 271 -22.47 6.13 -17.40
C LEU A 271 -23.12 5.46 -16.18
N ARG A 272 -24.27 5.95 -15.71
CA ARG A 272 -25.03 5.31 -14.60
C ARG A 272 -25.48 3.91 -14.97
N VAL A 273 -26.08 3.71 -16.15
CA VAL A 273 -26.53 2.39 -16.62
C VAL A 273 -25.37 1.41 -16.69
N LEU A 274 -24.24 1.84 -17.27
CA LEU A 274 -23.02 1.01 -17.33
C LEU A 274 -22.53 0.64 -15.92
N LEU A 275 -22.45 1.61 -15.00
CA LEU A 275 -22.00 1.39 -13.64
C LEU A 275 -22.93 0.43 -12.89
N PHE A 276 -24.23 0.67 -12.87
CA PHE A 276 -25.17 -0.23 -12.18
C PHE A 276 -25.22 -1.63 -12.82
N GLY A 277 -25.07 -1.72 -14.15
CA GLY A 277 -24.95 -3.01 -14.84
C GLY A 277 -23.70 -3.79 -14.44
N LEU A 278 -22.54 -3.12 -14.37
CA LEU A 278 -21.28 -3.73 -13.92
C LEU A 278 -21.34 -4.15 -12.44
N LEU A 279 -21.97 -3.35 -11.57
CA LEU A 279 -22.22 -3.75 -10.18
C LEU A 279 -23.08 -5.01 -10.10
N GLY A 280 -24.18 -5.06 -10.86
CA GLY A 280 -25.04 -6.24 -10.92
C GLY A 280 -24.28 -7.49 -11.37
N ALA A 281 -23.48 -7.38 -12.43
CA ALA A 281 -22.64 -8.48 -12.92
C ALA A 281 -21.60 -8.92 -11.88
N LEU A 282 -20.95 -7.97 -11.20
CA LEU A 282 -19.99 -8.25 -10.13
C LEU A 282 -20.65 -8.99 -8.97
N MET A 283 -21.83 -8.55 -8.53
CA MET A 283 -22.57 -9.21 -7.43
C MET A 283 -23.02 -10.63 -7.81
N ILE A 284 -23.45 -10.84 -9.06
CA ILE A 284 -23.78 -12.19 -9.55
C ILE A 284 -22.55 -13.07 -9.56
N ALA A 285 -21.40 -12.57 -10.03
CA ALA A 285 -20.15 -13.33 -10.05
C ALA A 285 -19.70 -13.72 -8.63
N LEU A 286 -19.67 -12.77 -7.69
CA LEU A 286 -19.31 -13.02 -6.29
C LEU A 286 -20.24 -14.04 -5.62
N TRP A 287 -21.54 -13.95 -5.91
CA TRP A 287 -22.52 -14.93 -5.41
C TRP A 287 -22.28 -16.32 -6.01
N ARG A 288 -22.03 -16.42 -7.32
CA ARG A 288 -21.75 -17.68 -8.02
C ARG A 288 -20.48 -18.35 -7.53
N LEU A 289 -19.45 -17.57 -7.21
CA LEU A 289 -18.17 -18.04 -6.70
C LEU A 289 -18.21 -18.37 -5.19
N GLN A 290 -19.36 -18.19 -4.52
CA GLN A 290 -19.49 -18.35 -3.06
C GLN A 290 -18.40 -17.60 -2.29
N SER A 291 -18.06 -16.39 -2.78
CA SER A 291 -16.93 -15.64 -2.24
C SER A 291 -17.13 -15.27 -0.77
N PRO A 292 -16.06 -15.26 0.04
CA PRO A 292 -16.14 -14.83 1.44
C PRO A 292 -16.73 -13.43 1.59
N VAL A 293 -17.45 -13.18 2.68
CA VAL A 293 -18.09 -11.88 2.98
C VAL A 293 -17.09 -10.72 2.94
N SER A 294 -15.85 -10.94 3.41
CA SER A 294 -14.77 -9.95 3.35
C SER A 294 -14.42 -9.54 1.92
N THR A 295 -14.41 -10.49 0.97
CA THR A 295 -14.15 -10.22 -0.45
C THR A 295 -15.28 -9.41 -1.06
N VAL A 296 -16.54 -9.75 -0.73
CA VAL A 296 -17.71 -8.98 -1.17
C VAL A 296 -17.65 -7.55 -0.67
N LEU A 297 -17.30 -7.35 0.61
CA LEU A 297 -17.18 -6.01 1.19
C LEU A 297 -16.06 -5.18 0.55
N VAL A 298 -14.88 -5.77 0.32
CA VAL A 298 -13.78 -5.11 -0.40
C VAL A 298 -14.19 -4.71 -1.82
N ALA A 299 -14.90 -5.59 -2.54
CA ALA A 299 -15.39 -5.30 -3.88
C ALA A 299 -16.41 -4.15 -3.89
N LEU A 300 -17.37 -4.17 -2.95
CA LEU A 300 -18.36 -3.10 -2.79
C LEU A 300 -17.73 -1.76 -2.39
N LEU A 301 -16.70 -1.76 -1.53
CA LEU A 301 -15.99 -0.55 -1.15
C LEU A 301 -15.23 0.07 -2.33
N ASN A 302 -14.54 -0.74 -3.13
CA ASN A 302 -13.87 -0.26 -4.35
C ASN A 302 -14.88 0.26 -5.38
N TRP A 303 -16.03 -0.39 -5.48
CA TRP A 303 -17.12 0.06 -6.35
C TRP A 303 -17.69 1.41 -5.90
N ALA A 304 -17.97 1.55 -4.61
CA ALA A 304 -18.44 2.79 -4.00
C ALA A 304 -17.41 3.92 -4.17
N LEU A 305 -16.12 3.63 -3.96
CA LEU A 305 -15.03 4.56 -4.23
C LEU A 305 -15.06 5.06 -5.67
N PHE A 306 -15.12 4.16 -6.66
CA PHE A 306 -15.14 4.56 -8.07
C PHE A 306 -16.34 5.46 -8.38
N PHE A 307 -17.53 5.07 -7.92
CA PHE A 307 -18.76 5.83 -8.14
C PHE A 307 -18.68 7.24 -7.54
N VAL A 308 -18.23 7.33 -6.29
CA VAL A 308 -18.06 8.61 -5.58
C VAL A 308 -17.01 9.48 -6.28
N CYS A 309 -15.86 8.91 -6.66
CA CYS A 309 -14.83 9.61 -7.41
C CYS A 309 -15.36 10.16 -8.74
N VAL A 310 -16.11 9.37 -9.51
CA VAL A 310 -16.74 9.85 -10.75
C VAL A 310 -17.69 11.03 -10.48
N ALA A 311 -18.48 10.98 -9.40
CA ALA A 311 -19.39 12.08 -9.06
C ALA A 311 -18.62 13.37 -8.68
N LEU A 312 -17.66 13.29 -7.77
CA LEU A 312 -16.92 14.47 -7.29
C LEU A 312 -15.93 15.01 -8.32
N HIS A 313 -15.22 14.14 -9.04
CA HIS A 313 -14.32 14.57 -10.10
C HIS A 313 -15.07 15.20 -11.27
N ARG A 314 -16.34 14.83 -11.49
CA ARG A 314 -17.17 15.52 -12.49
C ARG A 314 -17.47 16.95 -12.04
N GLU A 315 -17.88 17.16 -10.79
CA GLU A 315 -18.09 18.50 -10.26
C GLU A 315 -16.80 19.32 -10.29
N LEU A 316 -15.67 18.69 -10.00
CA LEU A 316 -14.35 19.31 -10.11
C LEU A 316 -13.97 19.67 -11.55
N TYR A 317 -14.29 18.80 -12.51
CA TYR A 317 -14.11 19.05 -13.94
C TYR A 317 -14.98 20.21 -14.41
N LEU A 318 -16.24 20.28 -13.99
CA LEU A 318 -17.13 21.41 -14.27
C LEU A 318 -16.71 22.70 -13.55
N ALA A 319 -15.96 22.57 -12.45
CA ALA A 319 -15.37 23.69 -11.73
C ALA A 319 -14.03 24.16 -12.29
N ARG A 320 -13.50 23.53 -13.35
CA ARG A 320 -12.26 23.96 -14.02
C ARG A 320 -12.38 25.41 -14.50
N PRO A 321 -11.29 26.19 -14.47
CA PRO A 321 -11.33 27.56 -14.96
C PRO A 321 -11.59 27.58 -16.47
N VAL A 322 -12.32 28.61 -16.92
CA VAL A 322 -12.53 28.88 -18.35
C VAL A 322 -11.25 29.43 -18.96
N HIS A 323 -10.53 30.28 -18.22
CA HIS A 323 -9.28 30.85 -18.68
C HIS A 323 -8.08 29.96 -18.35
N ASN A 324 -7.29 29.63 -19.39
CA ASN A 324 -6.08 28.80 -19.27
C ASN A 324 -5.02 29.37 -18.30
N ARG A 325 -5.05 30.67 -18.00
CA ARG A 325 -4.14 31.32 -17.03
C ARG A 325 -4.34 30.83 -15.60
N LEU A 326 -5.56 30.41 -15.24
CA LEU A 326 -5.86 29.88 -13.92
C LEU A 326 -5.60 28.36 -13.83
N ALA A 327 -5.34 27.68 -14.94
CA ALA A 327 -5.13 26.24 -14.96
C ALA A 327 -3.94 25.77 -14.09
N PRO A 328 -2.77 26.45 -14.07
CA PRO A 328 -1.68 26.04 -13.17
C PRO A 328 -2.06 26.14 -11.68
N ARG A 329 -2.80 27.19 -11.28
CA ARG A 329 -3.33 27.35 -9.91
C ARG A 329 -4.37 26.28 -9.58
N TYR A 330 -5.21 25.92 -10.55
CA TYR A 330 -6.19 24.85 -10.42
C TYR A 330 -5.52 23.49 -10.14
N TYR A 331 -4.47 23.13 -10.88
CA TYR A 331 -3.73 21.89 -10.63
C TYR A 331 -3.00 21.90 -9.29
N LEU A 332 -2.40 23.03 -8.90
CA LEU A 332 -1.78 23.15 -7.57
C LEU A 332 -2.81 22.97 -6.45
N ALA A 333 -3.97 23.63 -6.54
CA ALA A 333 -5.05 23.46 -5.58
C ALA A 333 -5.55 22.01 -5.54
N MET A 334 -5.65 21.36 -6.69
CA MET A 334 -6.05 19.96 -6.76
C MET A 334 -5.05 19.03 -6.04
N GLY A 335 -3.75 19.23 -6.27
CA GLY A 335 -2.69 18.50 -5.58
C GLY A 335 -2.69 18.75 -4.07
N LEU A 336 -2.82 20.01 -3.65
CA LEU A 336 -2.91 20.40 -2.23
C LEU A 336 -4.14 19.80 -1.56
N GLY A 337 -5.29 19.82 -2.23
CA GLY A 337 -6.50 19.16 -1.76
C GLY A 337 -6.25 17.67 -1.55
N GLY A 338 -5.60 17.00 -2.51
CA GLY A 338 -5.21 15.59 -2.38
C GLY A 338 -4.35 15.30 -1.15
N VAL A 339 -3.28 16.07 -0.94
CA VAL A 339 -2.41 15.99 0.25
C VAL A 339 -3.22 16.19 1.53
N LEU A 340 -4.06 17.22 1.60
CA LEU A 340 -4.87 17.52 2.79
C LEU A 340 -5.87 16.39 3.10
N GLY A 341 -6.49 15.82 2.07
CA GLY A 341 -7.42 14.69 2.20
C GLY A 341 -6.74 13.45 2.78
N THR A 342 -5.61 13.06 2.21
CA THR A 342 -4.81 11.94 2.74
C THR A 342 -4.28 12.25 4.13
N ALA A 343 -3.75 13.46 4.36
CA ALA A 343 -3.24 13.90 5.66
C ALA A 343 -4.31 13.93 6.78
N LEU A 344 -5.58 14.14 6.41
CA LEU A 344 -6.70 14.08 7.35
C LEU A 344 -6.92 12.65 7.88
N VAL A 345 -6.74 11.64 7.02
CA VAL A 345 -6.95 10.24 7.36
C VAL A 345 -5.71 9.64 8.03
N THR A 346 -4.52 9.79 7.43
CA THR A 346 -3.36 8.96 7.80
C THR A 346 -2.47 9.51 8.91
N PRO A 347 -2.00 10.77 8.92
CA PRO A 347 -1.32 11.37 10.08
C PRO A 347 -2.28 11.83 11.19
N ALA A 348 -3.36 12.55 10.87
CA ALA A 348 -4.20 13.23 11.86
C ALA A 348 -5.32 12.34 12.43
N GLY A 349 -5.94 11.52 11.59
CA GLY A 349 -6.96 10.54 11.98
C GLY A 349 -6.37 9.35 12.72
N ALA A 350 -5.28 8.78 12.19
CA ALA A 350 -4.65 7.58 12.75
C ALA A 350 -4.07 7.73 14.15
N LEU A 351 -3.49 8.88 14.47
CA LEU A 351 -2.79 9.07 15.74
C LEU A 351 -3.73 9.52 16.88
N ARG A 352 -4.99 9.88 16.59
CA ARG A 352 -5.92 10.47 17.57
C ARG A 352 -7.14 9.62 17.88
N PHE A 353 -7.54 8.71 16.99
CA PHE A 353 -8.73 7.87 17.18
C PHE A 353 -8.35 6.38 17.16
N GLY A 354 -8.40 5.74 18.34
CA GLY A 354 -8.11 4.30 18.50
C GLY A 354 -9.21 3.35 18.02
N TYR A 355 -10.24 3.85 17.33
CA TYR A 355 -11.39 3.03 16.90
C TYR A 355 -11.16 2.38 15.52
N GLY A 356 -11.54 1.11 15.40
CA GLY A 356 -11.54 0.22 14.21
C GLY A 356 -11.48 0.87 12.83
N PHE A 357 -12.49 1.70 12.54
CA PHE A 357 -12.77 2.24 11.21
C PHE A 357 -12.78 3.78 11.17
N ALA A 358 -12.03 4.43 12.06
CA ALA A 358 -11.92 5.89 12.12
C ALA A 358 -11.64 6.53 10.75
N ASP A 359 -10.80 5.89 9.94
CA ASP A 359 -10.46 6.34 8.59
C ASP A 359 -11.69 6.47 7.68
N LEU A 360 -12.59 5.48 7.70
CA LEU A 360 -13.81 5.48 6.91
C LEU A 360 -14.80 6.54 7.40
N TYR A 361 -14.89 6.77 8.72
CA TYR A 361 -15.74 7.82 9.28
C TYR A 361 -15.24 9.22 8.92
N ILE A 362 -13.93 9.45 9.00
CA ILE A 362 -13.29 10.71 8.61
C ILE A 362 -13.49 10.95 7.11
N ALA A 363 -13.26 9.93 6.27
CA ALA A 363 -13.50 10.02 4.84
C ALA A 363 -14.99 10.29 4.51
N ALA A 364 -15.92 9.62 5.20
CA ALA A 364 -17.35 9.87 5.04
C ALA A 364 -17.73 11.30 5.44
N ALA A 365 -17.17 11.82 6.54
CA ALA A 365 -17.38 13.20 6.98
C ALA A 365 -16.84 14.20 5.94
N ALA A 366 -15.62 14.00 5.43
CA ALA A 366 -15.03 14.83 4.39
C ALA A 366 -15.87 14.81 3.10
N LEU A 367 -16.35 13.62 2.70
CA LEU A 367 -17.22 13.43 1.55
C LEU A 367 -18.55 14.18 1.70
N VAL A 368 -19.24 13.97 2.81
CA VAL A 368 -20.54 14.59 3.09
C VAL A 368 -20.39 16.11 3.15
N ALA A 369 -19.33 16.62 3.81
CA ALA A 369 -19.05 18.05 3.85
C ALA A 369 -18.80 18.62 2.44
N ALA A 370 -17.96 17.97 1.62
CA ALA A 370 -17.65 18.45 0.28
C ALA A 370 -18.86 18.44 -0.65
N MET A 371 -19.69 17.38 -0.58
CA MET A 371 -20.93 17.27 -1.36
C MET A 371 -21.98 18.30 -0.94
N SER A 372 -22.22 18.45 0.36
CA SER A 372 -23.15 19.44 0.90
C SER A 372 -22.71 20.88 0.60
N TYR A 373 -21.39 21.15 0.67
CA TYR A 373 -20.83 22.43 0.25
C TYR A 373 -21.09 22.68 -1.24
N SER A 374 -20.77 21.71 -2.10
CA SER A 374 -20.98 21.82 -3.55
C SER A 374 -22.45 22.06 -3.92
N ALA A 375 -23.37 21.33 -3.30
CA ALA A 375 -24.80 21.46 -3.54
C ALA A 375 -25.41 22.77 -3.00
N GLY A 376 -24.98 23.21 -1.81
CA GLY A 376 -25.52 24.39 -1.13
C GLY A 376 -24.90 25.71 -1.57
N ARG A 377 -23.71 25.71 -2.20
CA ARG A 377 -23.01 26.96 -2.57
C ARG A 377 -23.77 27.81 -3.58
N ALA A 378 -24.47 27.19 -4.53
CA ALA A 378 -25.23 27.91 -5.56
C ALA A 378 -26.38 28.73 -4.95
N ARG A 379 -26.80 28.38 -3.74
CA ARG A 379 -27.88 29.02 -2.98
C ARG A 379 -27.37 29.78 -1.74
N GLY A 380 -26.05 29.96 -1.61
CA GLY A 380 -25.44 30.74 -0.52
C GLY A 380 -25.36 30.05 0.85
N PHE A 381 -25.77 28.78 0.99
CA PHE A 381 -25.81 28.08 2.30
C PHE A 381 -24.84 26.90 2.42
N GLY A 382 -23.88 26.73 1.50
CA GLY A 382 -22.98 25.57 1.44
C GLY A 382 -22.28 25.22 2.77
N GLY A 383 -21.82 26.22 3.53
CA GLY A 383 -21.21 25.99 4.85
C GLY A 383 -22.21 25.45 5.89
N ARG A 384 -23.43 26.00 5.94
CA ARG A 384 -24.50 25.55 6.85
C ARG A 384 -24.99 24.14 6.51
N ALA A 385 -25.13 23.83 5.23
CA ALA A 385 -25.45 22.47 4.78
C ALA A 385 -24.39 21.46 5.20
N SER A 386 -23.10 21.81 5.06
CA SER A 386 -21.99 20.95 5.48
C SER A 386 -22.05 20.66 6.99
N LEU A 387 -22.25 21.69 7.82
CA LEU A 387 -22.37 21.52 9.28
C LEU A 387 -23.57 20.65 9.68
N ALA A 388 -24.74 20.86 9.07
CA ALA A 388 -25.93 20.07 9.36
C ALA A 388 -25.74 18.59 8.97
N SER A 389 -25.15 18.32 7.80
CA SER A 389 -24.88 16.95 7.36
C SER A 389 -23.82 16.25 8.20
N LEU A 390 -22.80 16.98 8.67
CA LEU A 390 -21.80 16.47 9.61
C LEU A 390 -22.42 16.12 10.96
N ALA A 391 -23.30 16.96 11.49
CA ALA A 391 -24.02 16.68 12.73
C ALA A 391 -24.89 15.42 12.61
N LEU A 392 -25.61 15.25 11.50
CA LEU A 392 -26.41 14.07 11.23
C LEU A 392 -25.55 12.80 11.15
N LEU A 393 -24.44 12.85 10.41
CA LEU A 393 -23.50 11.72 10.30
C LEU A 393 -22.92 11.36 11.68
N GLY A 394 -22.52 12.36 12.46
CA GLY A 394 -22.03 12.16 13.83
C GLY A 394 -23.07 11.48 14.72
N GLY A 395 -24.34 11.88 14.62
CA GLY A 395 -25.45 11.24 15.33
C GLY A 395 -25.65 9.77 14.95
N ILE A 396 -25.57 9.44 13.65
CA ILE A 396 -25.69 8.06 13.15
C ILE A 396 -24.55 7.19 13.67
N ILE A 397 -23.30 7.68 13.60
CA ILE A 397 -22.12 6.95 14.07
C ILE A 397 -22.22 6.70 15.58
N TRP A 398 -22.56 7.74 16.34
CA TRP A 398 -22.71 7.63 17.80
C TRP A 398 -23.82 6.66 18.20
N GLY A 399 -24.96 6.68 17.50
CA GLY A 399 -26.05 5.73 17.70
C GLY A 399 -25.65 4.29 17.39
N GLY A 400 -24.98 4.06 16.25
CA GLY A 400 -24.49 2.75 15.84
C GLY A 400 -23.49 2.15 16.83
N ALA A 401 -22.56 2.96 17.34
CA ALA A 401 -21.58 2.51 18.33
C ALA A 401 -22.27 1.97 19.61
N ARG A 402 -23.34 2.61 20.09
CA ARG A 402 -24.09 2.13 21.26
C ARG A 402 -24.87 0.84 21.02
N LEU A 403 -25.31 0.61 19.79
CA LEU A 403 -26.08 -0.59 19.41
C LEU A 403 -25.19 -1.80 19.13
N SER A 404 -23.91 -1.57 18.83
CA SER A 404 -22.96 -2.61 18.39
C SER A 404 -22.59 -3.64 19.47
N GLY A 405 -22.76 -3.31 20.76
CA GLY A 405 -22.39 -4.21 21.86
C GLY A 405 -20.90 -4.55 21.92
N GLU A 406 -20.03 -3.82 21.23
CA GLU A 406 -18.60 -4.11 21.12
C GLU A 406 -17.91 -4.21 22.50
N THR A 407 -17.24 -5.34 22.75
CA THR A 407 -16.49 -5.65 23.97
C THR A 407 -14.99 -5.37 23.82
N THR A 408 -14.64 -4.30 23.11
CA THR A 408 -13.24 -3.86 22.98
C THR A 408 -12.75 -3.36 24.33
N VAL A 409 -11.80 -4.09 24.93
CA VAL A 409 -11.19 -3.79 26.23
C VAL A 409 -10.04 -2.80 26.09
N PHE A 410 -9.32 -2.88 24.97
CA PHE A 410 -8.22 -1.98 24.64
C PHE A 410 -8.15 -1.78 23.14
N ALA A 411 -7.81 -0.58 22.71
CA ALA A 411 -7.49 -0.31 21.33
C ALA A 411 -6.36 0.71 21.22
N LEU A 412 -5.45 0.47 20.28
CA LEU A 412 -4.30 1.31 20.02
C LEU A 412 -4.06 1.38 18.52
N ARG A 413 -3.57 2.52 18.05
CA ARG A 413 -3.06 2.67 16.70
C ARG A 413 -1.69 3.34 16.73
N ASN A 414 -0.73 2.74 16.04
CA ASN A 414 0.66 3.20 16.00
C ASN A 414 1.27 3.08 14.59
N PHE A 415 2.60 3.04 14.51
CA PHE A 415 3.36 2.91 13.27
C PHE A 415 3.16 1.57 12.54
N TYR A 416 2.77 0.50 13.20
CA TYR A 416 2.71 -0.82 12.59
C TYR A 416 1.28 -1.25 12.23
N GLY A 417 0.28 -0.72 12.95
CA GLY A 417 -1.11 -0.87 12.55
C GLY A 417 -2.08 -0.48 13.66
N MET A 418 -3.26 -1.09 13.62
CA MET A 418 -4.29 -0.92 14.63
C MET A 418 -4.53 -2.23 15.37
N TYR A 419 -4.44 -2.14 16.69
CA TYR A 419 -4.60 -3.24 17.61
C TYR A 419 -5.88 -3.09 18.41
N ARG A 420 -6.58 -4.21 18.60
CA ARG A 420 -7.71 -4.33 19.51
C ARG A 420 -7.52 -5.56 20.39
N VAL A 421 -7.88 -5.42 21.66
CA VAL A 421 -8.11 -6.53 22.57
C VAL A 421 -9.59 -6.63 22.80
N GLU A 422 -10.18 -7.73 22.38
CA GLU A 422 -11.62 -7.98 22.44
C GLU A 422 -11.90 -9.10 23.46
N GLU A 423 -12.96 -8.96 24.25
CA GLU A 423 -13.36 -9.98 25.24
C GLU A 423 -14.73 -10.57 24.88
N ASP A 424 -14.73 -11.82 24.45
CA ASP A 424 -15.93 -12.60 24.21
C ASP A 424 -16.34 -13.32 25.51
N LYS A 425 -17.18 -12.65 26.29
CA LYS A 425 -17.66 -13.19 27.58
C LYS A 425 -18.53 -14.44 27.40
N GLY A 426 -19.21 -14.59 26.26
CA GLY A 426 -20.04 -15.75 25.98
C GLY A 426 -19.21 -17.01 25.71
N ALA A 427 -18.11 -16.86 24.97
CA ALA A 427 -17.18 -17.95 24.67
C ALA A 427 -16.06 -18.13 25.72
N GLY A 428 -15.91 -17.19 26.67
CA GLY A 428 -14.80 -17.20 27.63
C GLY A 428 -13.43 -17.01 26.96
N LEU A 429 -13.36 -16.12 25.95
CA LEU A 429 -12.16 -15.90 25.15
C LEU A 429 -11.75 -14.42 25.16
N ARG A 430 -10.44 -14.18 25.17
CA ARG A 430 -9.82 -12.89 24.89
C ARG A 430 -9.05 -12.97 23.60
N ARG A 431 -9.25 -12.02 22.69
CA ARG A 431 -8.65 -12.03 21.36
C ARG A 431 -7.78 -10.80 21.15
N PHE A 432 -6.61 -11.00 20.57
CA PHE A 432 -5.78 -9.93 20.04
C PHE A 432 -5.98 -9.85 18.54
N VAL A 433 -6.44 -8.69 18.09
CA VAL A 433 -6.81 -8.43 16.71
C VAL A 433 -5.94 -7.32 16.16
N HIS A 434 -5.34 -7.55 15.00
CA HIS A 434 -4.61 -6.54 14.23
C HIS A 434 -5.29 -6.41 12.86
N GLY A 435 -5.89 -5.24 12.60
CA GLY A 435 -6.73 -5.07 11.41
C GLY A 435 -7.96 -5.98 11.43
N ALA A 436 -8.01 -6.94 10.49
CA ALA A 436 -9.04 -7.98 10.42
C ALA A 436 -8.55 -9.37 10.89
N THR A 437 -7.29 -9.50 11.30
CA THR A 437 -6.65 -10.80 11.62
C THR A 437 -6.55 -10.99 13.13
N VAL A 438 -6.90 -12.19 13.60
CA VAL A 438 -6.69 -12.59 15.00
C VAL A 438 -5.28 -13.19 15.12
N HIS A 439 -4.41 -12.54 15.89
CA HIS A 439 -3.02 -12.97 16.12
C HIS A 439 -2.82 -13.73 17.43
N GLY A 440 -3.89 -13.89 18.21
CA GLY A 440 -3.83 -14.60 19.46
C GLY A 440 -5.19 -14.71 20.13
N ILE A 441 -5.45 -15.86 20.73
CA ILE A 441 -6.63 -16.10 21.55
C ILE A 441 -6.17 -16.65 22.88
N GLN A 442 -6.76 -16.21 23.98
CA GLN A 442 -6.55 -16.79 25.29
C GLN A 442 -7.89 -17.20 25.89
N ARG A 443 -7.94 -18.39 26.48
CA ARG A 443 -9.08 -18.80 27.30
C ARG A 443 -9.04 -18.04 28.62
N THR A 444 -10.17 -17.49 29.05
CA THR A 444 -10.26 -16.68 30.28
C THR A 444 -10.64 -17.49 31.52
N ALA A 445 -11.06 -18.75 31.34
CA ALA A 445 -11.36 -19.65 32.45
C ALA A 445 -10.09 -20.03 33.22
N ALA A 446 -10.17 -19.98 34.55
CA ALA A 446 -9.05 -20.29 35.44
C ALA A 446 -8.54 -21.73 35.22
N GLY A 447 -7.22 -21.88 35.10
CA GLY A 447 -6.54 -23.16 34.86
C GLY A 447 -6.48 -23.57 33.38
N THR A 448 -6.95 -22.73 32.46
CA THR A 448 -6.90 -22.98 31.01
C THR A 448 -6.14 -21.91 30.24
N GLU A 449 -5.63 -20.88 30.92
CA GLU A 449 -5.08 -19.68 30.27
C GLU A 449 -3.73 -19.93 29.58
N ASP A 450 -3.02 -21.00 29.96
CA ASP A 450 -1.74 -21.42 29.38
C ASP A 450 -1.88 -22.47 28.28
N GLN A 451 -3.11 -22.90 27.97
CA GLN A 451 -3.35 -23.85 26.89
C GLN A 451 -3.11 -23.20 25.53
N GLY A 452 -2.41 -23.92 24.64
CA GLY A 452 -2.23 -23.49 23.26
C GLY A 452 -3.57 -23.33 22.54
N THR A 453 -3.74 -22.21 21.85
CA THR A 453 -4.93 -21.86 21.07
C THR A 453 -4.54 -21.55 19.63
N THR A 454 -5.50 -21.10 18.82
CA THR A 454 -5.34 -20.74 17.40
C THR A 454 -4.68 -21.88 16.64
N TYR A 455 -3.57 -21.61 15.98
CA TYR A 455 -2.76 -22.57 15.23
C TYR A 455 -1.63 -23.19 16.07
N TYR A 456 -1.56 -22.89 17.37
CA TYR A 456 -0.68 -23.51 18.37
C TYR A 456 -1.37 -24.55 19.25
N ALA A 457 -2.65 -24.83 19.00
CA ALA A 457 -3.40 -25.80 19.78
C ALA A 457 -2.72 -27.19 19.73
N ALA A 458 -2.95 -28.00 20.77
CA ALA A 458 -2.41 -29.35 20.82
C ALA A 458 -2.79 -30.17 19.57
N GLY A 459 -1.80 -30.89 19.00
CA GLY A 459 -1.96 -31.61 17.75
C GLY A 459 -1.90 -30.73 16.49
N SER A 460 -1.47 -29.48 16.60
CA SER A 460 -1.10 -28.66 15.44
C SER A 460 0.23 -29.09 14.84
N PRO A 461 0.48 -28.79 13.54
CA PRO A 461 1.77 -29.08 12.92
C PRO A 461 2.94 -28.49 13.69
N ILE A 462 2.80 -27.28 14.25
CA ILE A 462 3.87 -26.67 15.05
C ILE A 462 4.08 -27.39 16.39
N ASN A 463 3.02 -27.76 17.09
CA ASN A 463 3.10 -28.53 18.34
C ASN A 463 3.81 -29.89 18.10
N GLU A 464 3.56 -30.52 16.96
CA GLU A 464 4.22 -31.76 16.52
C GLU A 464 5.74 -31.56 16.27
N VAL A 465 6.12 -30.49 15.55
CA VAL A 465 7.53 -30.13 15.33
C VAL A 465 8.24 -29.90 16.66
N LEU A 466 7.66 -29.11 17.56
CA LEU A 466 8.22 -28.82 18.89
C LEU A 466 8.26 -30.07 19.80
N THR A 467 7.37 -31.04 19.57
CA THR A 467 7.38 -32.33 20.27
C THR A 467 8.57 -33.18 19.83
N HIS A 468 8.82 -33.24 18.52
CA HIS A 468 9.86 -34.08 17.92
C HIS A 468 11.26 -33.45 17.92
N PHE A 469 11.34 -32.13 17.98
CA PHE A 469 12.57 -31.37 17.98
C PHE A 469 12.66 -30.50 19.25
N PRO A 470 13.13 -31.06 20.38
CA PRO A 470 13.25 -30.33 21.64
C PRO A 470 14.47 -29.38 21.61
N ALA A 471 14.32 -28.28 20.88
CA ALA A 471 15.30 -27.21 20.79
C ALA A 471 15.61 -26.60 22.16
N ARG A 472 16.87 -26.30 22.45
CA ARG A 472 17.26 -25.57 23.68
C ARG A 472 17.23 -24.07 23.47
N ARG A 473 17.62 -23.62 22.28
CA ARG A 473 17.65 -22.20 21.89
C ARG A 473 16.72 -21.98 20.70
N VAL A 474 15.60 -21.31 20.95
CA VAL A 474 14.57 -20.99 19.96
C VAL A 474 14.63 -19.50 19.63
N GLY A 475 14.75 -19.17 18.35
CA GLY A 475 14.54 -17.81 17.85
C GLY A 475 13.18 -17.74 17.18
N ALA A 476 12.34 -16.80 17.58
CA ALA A 476 10.97 -16.66 17.09
C ALA A 476 10.79 -15.29 16.41
N VAL A 477 10.44 -15.27 15.14
CA VAL A 477 10.14 -14.08 14.36
C VAL A 477 8.64 -13.84 14.43
N GLY A 478 8.24 -12.74 15.05
CA GLY A 478 6.87 -12.47 15.48
C GLY A 478 6.60 -12.97 16.91
N LEU A 479 5.79 -12.21 17.65
CA LEU A 479 5.37 -12.54 19.02
C LEU A 479 3.88 -12.90 19.10
N GLY A 480 3.04 -12.15 18.38
CA GLY A 480 1.59 -12.16 18.62
C GLY A 480 1.28 -11.80 20.08
N VAL A 481 0.65 -12.70 20.81
CA VAL A 481 0.48 -12.58 22.27
C VAL A 481 1.31 -13.58 23.07
N GLY A 482 2.25 -14.26 22.41
CA GLY A 482 3.11 -15.27 23.02
C GLY A 482 2.48 -16.65 23.15
N VAL A 483 1.41 -16.99 22.41
CA VAL A 483 0.73 -18.30 22.50
C VAL A 483 1.70 -19.48 22.34
N SER A 484 2.73 -19.32 21.51
CA SER A 484 3.82 -20.29 21.32
C SER A 484 4.54 -20.70 22.61
N CYS A 485 4.47 -19.87 23.66
CA CYS A 485 5.01 -20.20 24.99
C CYS A 485 4.29 -21.37 25.67
N ALA A 486 3.08 -21.74 25.22
CA ALA A 486 2.37 -22.92 25.72
C ALA A 486 3.17 -24.22 25.51
N ASP A 487 3.95 -24.30 24.42
CA ASP A 487 4.79 -25.45 24.07
C ASP A 487 6.22 -25.35 24.62
N ALA A 488 6.55 -24.24 25.29
CA ALA A 488 7.89 -24.01 25.81
C ALA A 488 8.21 -24.99 26.96
N ARG A 489 9.44 -25.51 26.98
CA ARG A 489 9.89 -26.48 27.98
C ARG A 489 10.82 -25.83 29.02
N PRO A 490 10.82 -26.29 30.28
CA PRO A 490 11.78 -25.86 31.29
C PRO A 490 13.23 -26.01 30.81
N GLY A 491 14.07 -25.02 31.12
CA GLY A 491 15.49 -25.03 30.74
C GLY A 491 15.77 -24.66 29.28
N THR A 492 14.75 -24.24 28.51
CA THR A 492 14.93 -23.68 27.16
C THR A 492 14.98 -22.15 27.20
N GLU A 493 15.59 -21.55 26.16
CA GLU A 493 15.66 -20.11 25.95
C GLU A 493 14.95 -19.75 24.65
N TRP A 494 14.06 -18.76 24.73
CA TRP A 494 13.27 -18.25 23.61
C TRP A 494 13.58 -16.77 23.41
N THR A 495 14.03 -16.41 22.21
CA THR A 495 14.25 -15.02 21.81
C THR A 495 13.24 -14.66 20.74
N PHE A 496 12.30 -13.77 21.06
CA PHE A 496 11.32 -13.23 20.13
C PHE A 496 11.86 -11.98 19.46
N TYR A 497 11.69 -11.87 18.15
CA TYR A 497 11.92 -10.67 17.35
C TYR A 497 10.58 -10.12 16.94
N GLU A 498 10.10 -9.13 17.68
CA GLU A 498 8.81 -8.50 17.45
C GLU A 498 9.02 -7.14 16.79
N LEU A 499 8.38 -6.92 15.65
CA LEU A 499 8.54 -5.67 14.91
C LEU A 499 8.08 -4.46 15.73
N ASP A 500 7.00 -4.64 16.49
CA ASP A 500 6.31 -3.57 17.20
C ASP A 500 6.43 -3.65 18.73
N PRO A 501 7.07 -2.68 19.40
CA PRO A 501 7.14 -2.64 20.87
C PRO A 501 5.77 -2.60 21.56
N ASP A 502 4.73 -2.04 20.93
CA ASP A 502 3.40 -1.99 21.53
C ASP A 502 2.73 -3.38 21.54
N VAL A 503 3.09 -4.29 20.64
CA VAL A 503 2.63 -5.69 20.66
C VAL A 503 3.19 -6.41 21.88
N GLU A 504 4.45 -6.18 22.24
CA GLU A 504 5.02 -6.72 23.48
C GLU A 504 4.28 -6.18 24.72
N LEU A 505 4.01 -4.88 24.76
CA LEU A 505 3.25 -4.25 25.84
C LEU A 505 1.86 -4.90 25.97
N ILE A 506 1.16 -5.08 24.86
CA ILE A 506 -0.17 -5.71 24.83
C ILE A 506 -0.09 -7.16 25.33
N ALA A 507 0.88 -7.94 24.84
CA ALA A 507 1.09 -9.34 25.24
C ALA A 507 1.36 -9.48 26.74
N ARG A 508 2.08 -8.53 27.36
CA ARG A 508 2.38 -8.56 28.80
C ARG A 508 1.25 -8.03 29.68
N GLN A 509 0.46 -7.08 29.20
CA GLN A 509 -0.60 -6.44 29.99
C GLN A 509 -1.94 -7.17 29.92
N TYR A 510 -2.30 -7.67 28.74
CA TYR A 510 -3.64 -8.22 28.49
C TYR A 510 -3.67 -9.75 28.38
N PHE A 511 -2.51 -10.40 28.26
CA PHE A 511 -2.37 -11.84 28.11
C PHE A 511 -1.38 -12.41 29.14
N THR A 512 -1.46 -13.71 29.42
CA THR A 512 -0.69 -14.37 30.48
C THR A 512 0.42 -15.28 29.97
N PHE A 513 0.47 -15.56 28.66
CA PHE A 513 1.40 -16.53 28.08
C PHE A 513 2.88 -16.22 28.38
N LEU A 514 3.32 -14.97 28.24
CA LEU A 514 4.71 -14.60 28.53
C LEU A 514 5.04 -14.69 30.01
N ALA A 515 4.10 -14.31 30.89
CA ALA A 515 4.29 -14.38 32.34
C ALA A 515 4.32 -15.82 32.86
N ARG A 516 3.59 -16.73 32.20
CA ARG A 516 3.51 -18.16 32.55
C ARG A 516 4.43 -19.04 31.70
N CYS A 517 5.27 -18.46 30.85
CA CYS A 517 6.17 -19.22 29.99
C CYS A 517 7.18 -20.03 30.81
N LYS A 518 7.34 -21.31 30.48
CA LYS A 518 8.26 -22.23 31.18
C LYS A 518 9.73 -22.03 30.75
N ALA A 519 9.97 -21.27 29.69
CA ALA A 519 11.29 -20.96 29.17
C ALA A 519 11.80 -19.60 29.65
N LYS A 520 13.12 -19.38 29.53
CA LYS A 520 13.69 -18.04 29.63
C LYS A 520 13.31 -17.25 28.37
N VAL A 521 12.48 -16.22 28.54
CA VAL A 521 11.99 -15.38 27.44
C VAL A 521 12.79 -14.09 27.33
N ASN A 522 13.24 -13.78 26.12
CA ASN A 522 13.77 -12.47 25.73
C ASN A 522 12.94 -11.94 24.55
N VAL A 523 12.64 -10.65 24.54
CA VAL A 523 11.94 -9.98 23.42
C VAL A 523 12.82 -8.84 22.93
N ILE A 524 13.14 -8.87 21.63
CA ILE A 524 13.95 -7.87 20.95
C ILE A 524 13.03 -7.18 19.94
N THR A 525 12.84 -5.88 20.10
CA THR A 525 11.95 -5.10 19.23
C THR A 525 12.66 -4.63 17.96
N GLY A 526 11.89 -4.49 16.87
CA GLY A 526 12.35 -4.05 15.55
C GLY A 526 12.40 -5.17 14.51
N ASP A 527 12.71 -4.83 13.26
CA ASP A 527 12.67 -5.77 12.14
C ASP A 527 13.54 -7.02 12.41
N ALA A 528 12.91 -8.17 12.28
CA ALA A 528 13.53 -9.45 12.61
C ALA A 528 14.72 -9.77 11.70
N ARG A 529 14.64 -9.46 10.40
CA ARG A 529 15.75 -9.71 9.46
C ARG A 529 16.95 -8.84 9.82
N VAL A 530 16.73 -7.57 10.16
CA VAL A 530 17.80 -6.65 10.62
C VAL A 530 18.40 -7.11 11.94
N ASN A 531 17.59 -7.54 12.90
CA ASN A 531 18.09 -8.00 14.21
C ASN A 531 18.83 -9.35 14.11
N LEU A 532 18.36 -10.29 13.28
CA LEU A 532 19.04 -11.56 13.01
C LEU A 532 20.40 -11.37 12.32
N GLN A 533 20.66 -10.25 11.63
CA GLN A 533 22.00 -9.93 11.12
C GLN A 533 23.02 -9.70 12.24
N LYS A 534 22.58 -9.31 13.44
CA LYS A 534 23.44 -9.01 14.59
C LYS A 534 23.75 -10.25 15.44
N GLU A 535 22.95 -11.30 15.32
CA GLU A 535 23.16 -12.55 16.06
C GLU A 535 24.41 -13.29 15.59
N PRO A 536 25.08 -14.08 16.44
CA PRO A 536 26.22 -14.89 16.02
C PRO A 536 25.75 -16.09 15.16
N PRO A 537 26.63 -16.65 14.31
CA PRO A 537 26.36 -17.91 13.63
C PRO A 537 26.06 -19.05 14.62
N GLY A 538 25.13 -19.95 14.28
CA GLY A 538 24.81 -21.12 15.13
C GLY A 538 24.10 -20.80 16.45
N ARG A 539 23.53 -19.59 16.60
CA ARG A 539 22.83 -19.10 17.79
C ARG A 539 21.61 -19.94 18.19
N PHE A 540 20.89 -20.47 17.21
CA PHE A 540 19.59 -21.12 17.40
C PHE A 540 19.62 -22.58 16.96
N ASP A 541 18.89 -23.44 17.67
CA ASP A 541 18.64 -24.80 17.23
C ASP A 541 17.38 -24.85 16.35
N LEU A 542 16.40 -24.00 16.67
CA LEU A 542 15.16 -23.80 15.93
C LEU A 542 14.96 -22.31 15.64
N LEU A 543 14.71 -21.98 14.37
CA LEU A 543 14.16 -20.69 13.96
C LEU A 543 12.70 -20.86 13.60
N TYR A 544 11.87 -20.11 14.29
CA TYR A 544 10.42 -20.12 14.21
C TYR A 544 9.98 -18.82 13.54
N LEU A 545 9.19 -18.88 12.46
CA LEU A 545 8.77 -17.71 11.69
C LEU A 545 7.25 -17.63 11.55
N ASP A 546 6.66 -16.72 12.33
CA ASP A 546 5.24 -16.38 12.36
C ASP A 546 5.07 -14.86 12.29
N ALA A 547 5.61 -14.26 11.24
CA ALA A 547 5.50 -12.83 10.97
C ALA A 547 4.48 -12.58 9.86
N PHE A 548 3.45 -11.81 10.19
CA PHE A 548 2.36 -11.46 9.27
C PHE A 548 2.11 -9.96 9.28
N THR A 549 1.92 -9.39 8.10
CA THR A 549 1.41 -8.02 7.91
C THR A 549 0.06 -8.11 7.22
N GLY A 550 -1.03 -7.99 7.98
CA GLY A 550 -2.35 -8.40 7.51
C GLY A 550 -2.39 -9.92 7.31
N GLY A 551 -2.80 -10.38 6.13
CA GLY A 551 -3.00 -11.79 5.80
C GLY A 551 -1.87 -12.47 5.00
N SER A 552 -0.63 -11.96 5.02
CA SER A 552 0.51 -12.62 4.38
C SER A 552 1.84 -12.38 5.08
N VAL A 553 2.79 -13.31 4.90
CA VAL A 553 4.19 -13.14 5.31
C VAL A 553 4.84 -12.01 4.48
N PRO A 554 5.55 -11.06 5.10
CA PRO A 554 6.28 -10.02 4.39
C PRO A 554 7.27 -10.58 3.37
N LEU A 555 7.25 -10.04 2.14
CA LEU A 555 8.00 -10.59 1.01
C LEU A 555 9.52 -10.57 1.23
N HIS A 556 10.04 -9.62 2.00
CA HIS A 556 11.47 -9.52 2.31
C HIS A 556 11.97 -10.58 3.30
N LEU A 557 11.07 -11.35 3.91
CA LEU A 557 11.42 -12.44 4.84
C LEU A 557 11.52 -13.81 4.16
N VAL A 558 11.17 -13.93 2.88
CA VAL A 558 11.10 -15.20 2.13
C VAL A 558 12.09 -15.30 0.95
N THR A 559 12.96 -14.30 0.79
CA THR A 559 13.96 -14.26 -0.28
C THR A 559 15.12 -15.22 -0.03
N THR A 560 15.88 -15.53 -1.09
CA THR A 560 17.10 -16.33 -1.00
C THR A 560 18.09 -15.79 0.02
N GLU A 561 18.26 -14.47 0.09
CA GLU A 561 19.15 -13.77 1.00
C GLU A 561 18.65 -13.85 2.45
N ALA A 562 17.32 -13.81 2.65
CA ALA A 562 16.72 -14.00 3.96
C ALA A 562 16.95 -15.43 4.48
N LEU A 563 16.72 -16.46 3.67
CA LEU A 563 16.90 -17.85 4.08
C LEU A 563 18.39 -18.21 4.27
N ALA A 564 19.29 -17.65 3.46
CA ALA A 564 20.73 -17.78 3.68
C ALA A 564 21.15 -17.17 5.04
N LEU A 565 20.62 -15.99 5.39
CA LEU A 565 20.83 -15.38 6.69
C LEU A 565 20.32 -16.30 7.81
N TYR A 566 19.08 -16.77 7.73
CA TYR A 566 18.50 -17.67 8.73
C TYR A 566 19.34 -18.94 8.90
N ARG A 567 19.81 -19.52 7.79
CA ARG A 567 20.62 -20.75 7.81
C ARG A 567 21.95 -20.53 8.51
N SER A 568 22.53 -19.35 8.37
CA SER A 568 23.77 -18.98 9.06
C SER A 568 23.59 -18.87 10.59
N ARG A 569 22.38 -18.56 11.06
CA ARG A 569 22.05 -18.44 12.50
C ARG A 569 21.64 -19.76 13.15
N LEU A 570 21.39 -20.79 12.35
CA LEU A 570 21.10 -22.13 12.85
C LEU A 570 22.37 -22.92 13.16
N ALA A 571 22.33 -23.67 14.27
CA ALA A 571 23.31 -24.69 14.60
C ALA A 571 23.28 -25.82 13.55
N PRO A 572 24.36 -26.63 13.42
CA PRO A 572 24.36 -27.79 12.54
C PRO A 572 23.17 -28.73 12.82
N GLY A 573 22.43 -29.10 11.77
CA GLY A 573 21.21 -29.90 11.88
C GLY A 573 20.01 -29.18 12.48
N GLY A 574 20.09 -27.86 12.66
CA GLY A 574 18.98 -27.02 13.08
C GLY A 574 17.83 -26.97 12.07
N LEU A 575 16.72 -26.40 12.50
CA LEU A 575 15.46 -26.42 11.75
C LEU A 575 14.87 -25.01 11.64
N MET A 576 14.29 -24.69 10.48
CA MET A 576 13.41 -23.53 10.32
C MET A 576 11.98 -24.03 10.18
N VAL A 577 11.03 -23.33 10.80
CA VAL A 577 9.60 -23.59 10.63
C VAL A 577 8.88 -22.29 10.33
N PHE A 578 8.08 -22.29 9.26
CA PHE A 578 7.38 -21.14 8.73
C PHE A 578 5.88 -21.37 8.81
N HIS A 579 5.18 -20.43 9.43
CA HIS A 579 3.73 -20.34 9.28
C HIS A 579 3.43 -19.69 7.93
N VAL A 580 2.72 -20.41 7.05
CA VAL A 580 2.50 -20.00 5.65
C VAL A 580 1.02 -19.87 5.28
N SER A 581 0.14 -19.86 6.29
CA SER A 581 -1.30 -19.68 6.12
C SER A 581 -1.60 -18.32 5.51
N ALA A 582 -1.99 -18.29 4.24
CA ALA A 582 -2.27 -17.06 3.54
C ALA A 582 -3.47 -17.20 2.61
N ASN A 583 -4.34 -16.20 2.59
CA ASN A 583 -5.56 -16.21 1.77
C ASN A 583 -5.30 -15.78 0.31
N PHE A 584 -4.26 -14.99 0.06
CA PHE A 584 -4.09 -14.30 -1.22
C PHE A 584 -2.78 -14.64 -1.95
N VAL A 585 -1.74 -15.08 -1.24
CA VAL A 585 -0.41 -15.35 -1.81
C VAL A 585 0.09 -16.71 -1.38
N ASP A 586 0.38 -17.57 -2.34
CA ASP A 586 1.07 -18.84 -2.13
C ASP A 586 2.59 -18.63 -2.12
N ILE A 587 3.13 -18.50 -0.92
CA ILE A 587 4.58 -18.34 -0.69
C ILE A 587 5.32 -19.68 -0.58
N VAL A 588 4.61 -20.81 -0.50
CA VAL A 588 5.23 -22.13 -0.32
C VAL A 588 6.25 -22.44 -1.42
N PRO A 589 5.96 -22.23 -2.72
CA PRO A 589 6.94 -22.47 -3.78
C PRO A 589 8.15 -21.56 -3.70
N VAL A 590 7.97 -20.32 -3.24
CA VAL A 590 9.05 -19.35 -3.07
C VAL A 590 9.98 -19.80 -1.95
N LEU A 591 9.40 -20.16 -0.80
CA LEU A 591 10.14 -20.68 0.34
C LEU A 591 10.89 -21.98 0.02
N ASP A 592 10.26 -22.90 -0.72
CA ASP A 592 10.90 -24.15 -1.15
C ASP A 592 12.14 -23.89 -2.00
N LEU A 593 12.02 -23.04 -3.02
CA LEU A 593 13.14 -22.67 -3.88
C LEU A 593 14.23 -21.88 -3.13
N SER A 594 13.84 -20.96 -2.25
CA SER A 594 14.77 -20.20 -1.42
C SER A 594 15.50 -21.11 -0.41
N ALA A 595 14.82 -22.12 0.15
CA ALA A 595 15.41 -23.08 1.07
C ALA A 595 16.37 -24.03 0.34
N ALA A 596 16.01 -24.48 -0.86
CA ALA A 596 16.89 -25.26 -1.72
C ALA A 596 18.17 -24.49 -2.07
N ALA A 597 18.07 -23.19 -2.38
CA ALA A 597 19.22 -22.31 -2.61
C ALA A 597 20.11 -22.15 -1.36
N ALA A 598 19.54 -22.27 -0.16
CA ALA A 598 20.27 -22.32 1.11
C ALA A 598 20.76 -23.73 1.50
N GLY A 599 20.61 -24.74 0.62
CA GLY A 599 21.06 -26.11 0.83
C GLY A 599 20.17 -26.95 1.74
N MET A 600 18.91 -26.56 1.93
CA MET A 600 17.95 -27.24 2.82
C MET A 600 16.85 -27.94 2.02
N LYS A 601 16.25 -28.98 2.60
CA LYS A 601 15.05 -29.62 2.07
C LYS A 601 13.83 -29.18 2.85
N THR A 602 12.68 -29.11 2.17
CA THR A 602 11.44 -28.67 2.80
C THR A 602 10.41 -29.79 2.92
N LEU A 603 9.55 -29.65 3.93
CA LEU A 603 8.32 -30.43 4.09
C LEU A 603 7.19 -29.47 4.45
N TYR A 604 5.98 -29.78 4.01
CA TYR A 604 4.78 -28.99 4.18
C TYR A 604 3.67 -29.85 4.80
N LYS A 605 2.85 -29.21 5.63
CA LYS A 605 1.65 -29.81 6.22
C LYS A 605 0.58 -28.74 6.42
N SER A 606 -0.66 -29.11 6.15
CA SER A 606 -1.84 -28.26 6.39
C SER A 606 -2.85 -29.01 7.24
N VAL A 607 -3.49 -28.30 8.16
CA VAL A 607 -4.53 -28.83 9.04
C VAL A 607 -5.68 -27.85 9.10
N SER A 608 -6.90 -28.36 8.96
CA SER A 608 -8.15 -27.66 9.26
C SER A 608 -8.77 -28.23 10.54
N TYR A 609 -9.37 -27.39 11.37
CA TYR A 609 -10.06 -27.80 12.59
C TYR A 609 -11.58 -27.69 12.46
N ASP A 610 -12.29 -28.24 13.45
CA ASP A 610 -13.75 -28.09 13.58
C ASP A 610 -14.12 -26.61 13.64
N PRO A 611 -14.98 -26.11 12.73
CA PRO A 611 -15.42 -24.72 12.73
C PRO A 611 -16.18 -24.30 14.01
N ASN A 612 -16.59 -25.25 14.86
CA ASN A 612 -17.31 -24.98 16.10
C ASN A 612 -16.41 -24.71 17.32
N ASP A 613 -15.09 -24.92 17.26
CA ASP A 613 -14.15 -24.49 18.31
C ASP A 613 -13.51 -23.14 17.93
N PRO A 614 -14.05 -21.99 18.38
CA PRO A 614 -13.55 -20.67 18.00
C PRO A 614 -12.14 -20.37 18.54
N ALA A 615 -11.60 -21.23 19.41
CA ALA A 615 -10.24 -21.10 19.92
C ALA A 615 -9.21 -21.87 19.08
N ARG A 616 -9.59 -22.59 18.02
CA ARG A 616 -8.68 -23.32 17.13
C ARG A 616 -8.82 -22.82 15.69
N LEU A 617 -7.69 -22.51 15.06
CA LEU A 617 -7.66 -22.01 13.68
C LEU A 617 -6.81 -22.96 12.83
N GLY A 618 -7.31 -23.30 11.65
CA GLY A 618 -6.55 -24.09 10.69
C GLY A 618 -5.25 -23.38 10.31
N SER A 619 -4.22 -24.16 9.95
CA SER A 619 -2.93 -23.60 9.58
C SER A 619 -2.15 -24.45 8.59
N GLU A 620 -1.34 -23.76 7.80
CA GLU A 620 -0.39 -24.30 6.84
C GLU A 620 1.02 -24.00 7.32
N TRP A 621 1.89 -25.01 7.32
CA TRP A 621 3.25 -24.90 7.82
C TRP A 621 4.26 -25.50 6.86
N LEU A 622 5.44 -24.88 6.79
CA LEU A 622 6.59 -25.39 6.05
C LEU A 622 7.80 -25.50 6.97
N VAL A 623 8.43 -26.67 6.97
CA VAL A 623 9.69 -26.96 7.66
C VAL A 623 10.82 -26.97 6.64
N ALA A 624 11.97 -26.39 6.98
CA ALA A 624 13.20 -26.52 6.23
C ALA A 624 14.35 -27.02 7.13
N THR A 625 15.06 -28.06 6.70
CA THR A 625 16.27 -28.58 7.38
C THR A 625 17.18 -29.32 6.41
N ASP A 626 18.48 -29.39 6.71
CA ASP A 626 19.45 -30.25 6.02
C ASP A 626 19.63 -31.61 6.73
N ASN A 627 18.95 -31.83 7.86
CA ASN A 627 19.07 -33.05 8.65
C ASN A 627 18.10 -34.15 8.15
N PRO A 628 18.60 -35.25 7.57
CA PRO A 628 17.77 -36.32 7.02
C PRO A 628 16.96 -37.08 8.09
N ALA A 629 17.46 -37.15 9.33
CA ALA A 629 16.76 -37.83 10.42
C ALA A 629 15.52 -37.06 10.87
N HIS A 630 15.59 -35.72 10.89
CA HIS A 630 14.42 -34.87 11.17
C HIS A 630 13.36 -34.97 10.08
N LEU A 631 13.78 -34.94 8.81
CA LEU A 631 12.88 -35.12 7.67
C LEU A 631 12.17 -36.49 7.73
N ALA A 632 12.93 -37.57 7.93
CA ALA A 632 12.37 -38.92 7.98
C ALA A 632 11.36 -39.12 9.13
N ARG A 633 11.53 -38.39 10.25
CA ARG A 633 10.57 -38.41 11.36
C ARG A 633 9.27 -37.70 10.97
N LEU A 634 9.36 -36.45 10.51
CA LEU A 634 8.18 -35.67 10.12
C LEU A 634 7.37 -36.33 8.99
N VAL A 635 8.04 -37.00 8.05
CA VAL A 635 7.33 -37.75 6.99
C VAL A 635 6.42 -38.86 7.57
N LYS A 636 6.83 -39.52 8.66
CA LYS A 636 5.99 -40.53 9.33
C LYS A 636 4.73 -39.92 9.93
N ASP A 637 4.82 -38.66 10.33
CA ASP A 637 3.71 -37.90 10.92
C ASP A 637 2.86 -37.19 9.85
N GLY A 638 3.06 -37.51 8.56
CA GLY A 638 2.22 -37.05 7.46
C GLY A 638 2.66 -35.72 6.83
N TRP A 639 3.88 -35.26 7.11
CA TRP A 639 4.48 -34.15 6.35
C TRP A 639 4.96 -34.64 4.99
N ALA A 640 4.79 -33.83 3.95
CA ALA A 640 5.19 -34.17 2.59
C ALA A 640 5.97 -33.03 1.93
N PRO A 641 6.87 -33.30 0.98
CA PRO A 641 7.47 -32.24 0.17
C PRO A 641 6.38 -31.39 -0.50
N PRO A 642 6.56 -30.06 -0.62
CA PRO A 642 5.66 -29.21 -1.39
C PRO A 642 5.50 -29.71 -2.83
N ALA A 643 4.34 -29.44 -3.44
CA ALA A 643 4.12 -29.78 -4.83
C ALA A 643 5.14 -29.04 -5.73
N PRO A 644 5.84 -29.74 -6.65
CA PRO A 644 6.79 -29.10 -7.53
C PRO A 644 6.09 -28.07 -8.41
N ARG A 645 6.72 -26.92 -8.61
CA ARG A 645 6.19 -25.83 -9.44
C ARG A 645 7.15 -25.51 -10.61
N PRO A 646 7.04 -26.24 -11.75
CA PRO A 646 7.91 -25.99 -12.90
C PRO A 646 7.89 -24.53 -13.37
N GLY A 647 9.06 -24.03 -13.78
CA GLY A 647 9.25 -22.67 -14.28
C GLY A 647 9.12 -21.56 -13.22
N TRP A 648 9.02 -21.89 -11.93
CA TRP A 648 9.19 -20.92 -10.86
C TRP A 648 10.67 -20.63 -10.63
N ARG A 649 10.96 -19.41 -10.19
CA ARG A 649 12.30 -18.94 -9.82
C ARG A 649 12.24 -18.46 -8.37
N ALA A 650 13.29 -18.74 -7.60
CA ALA A 650 13.43 -18.20 -6.25
C ALA A 650 13.37 -16.67 -6.28
N TRP A 651 12.72 -16.07 -5.28
CA TRP A 651 12.73 -14.62 -5.15
C TRP A 651 14.01 -14.15 -4.49
N THR A 652 14.53 -13.04 -4.97
CA THR A 652 15.69 -12.36 -4.41
C THR A 652 15.28 -10.98 -3.92
N ASP A 653 16.15 -10.28 -3.19
CA ASP A 653 15.87 -8.89 -2.81
C ASP A 653 15.68 -7.95 -4.04
N ASP A 654 16.23 -8.34 -5.19
CA ASP A 654 16.15 -7.59 -6.45
C ASP A 654 15.13 -8.17 -7.46
N TYR A 655 14.49 -9.30 -7.20
CA TYR A 655 13.56 -9.96 -8.13
C TYR A 655 12.40 -10.66 -7.41
N ARG A 656 11.17 -10.44 -7.91
CA ARG A 656 9.97 -11.12 -7.43
C ARG A 656 8.93 -11.27 -8.53
N ASN A 657 8.09 -12.29 -8.44
CA ASN A 657 6.99 -12.52 -9.37
C ASN A 657 5.68 -12.72 -8.61
N LEU A 658 5.14 -11.60 -8.10
CA LEU A 658 3.94 -11.59 -7.28
C LEU A 658 2.68 -12.10 -8.03
N PRO A 659 2.43 -11.76 -9.30
CA PRO A 659 1.26 -12.27 -10.02
C PRO A 659 1.20 -13.81 -10.09
N LYS A 660 2.37 -14.47 -10.20
CA LYS A 660 2.45 -15.94 -10.23
C LYS A 660 2.14 -16.57 -8.87
N ALA A 661 2.33 -15.82 -7.79
CA ALA A 661 2.08 -16.27 -6.42
C ALA A 661 0.66 -15.98 -5.92
N LEU A 662 -0.20 -15.32 -6.69
CA LEU A 662 -1.58 -15.08 -6.28
C LEU A 662 -2.39 -16.39 -6.22
N LYS A 663 -3.15 -16.58 -5.13
CA LYS A 663 -4.19 -17.61 -5.02
C LYS A 663 -5.43 -17.08 -5.76
N TRP A 664 -5.78 -17.72 -6.88
CA TRP A 664 -6.92 -17.36 -7.74
C TRP A 664 -8.19 -18.08 -7.37
#